data_AF-A0A418RJD6-F1
#
_entry.id   AF-A0A418RJD6-F1
#
_cell.length_a   1.000
_cell.length_b   1.000
_cell.length_c   1.000
_cell.angle_alpha   90.00
_cell.angle_beta   90.00
_cell.angle_gamma   90.00
#
_symmetry.space_group_name_H-M   'P 1'
#
loop_
_entity.id
_entity.type
_entity.pdbx_description
1 polymer ?
#
loop_
_entity_poly.entity_id
_entity_poly.type
_entity_poly.pdbx_seq_one_letter_code
_entity_poly.pdbx_strand_id
1 'polypeptide(L)'
;MKNNQPVTDIEIEVLENKILVSECDLDGNIIYANQAFCEVSGYSLEQLMGAKHNIVRHPDMPSQIYDDLWKTLKENNTWRGLLKNRTSNGDYYWVLATVKPISDDQGNIISYRSLRRKTTPEAIEQTKKLYQRLNNGEKINLNKLNPYKRHKIDKLINSAIYNYAAIYAFISSTALATLYLFDYDRQTVFSMTVLNIFFITFAMLYRNKLRLNAINKMNESLQTLLKGDLSGRVEYPYLDEFKSTFRLFNQSAEIIEVSFSEINQSLHNINEGDFEGVTKFSMNGDFNILKEHLNSTIQNTKERIYLINKRIKVFTESEITLHEPDDQNNINDVLSLKGYYKKVFNTIDDLLLVHQARRNNRLEIVERAQKGDFSSLTSYTNHKIGAISDLSIHLNDLFRTIEQNLMDISNMAHRISEGNLGMPIDNHYLGLFADSVNGIDNMRQSLKSMIEVMADSIIVIHDASLKISNGNMDFAQRTEVQSVNLKKNAVAMETLLTQVKNTADAAHLANQLVLETSTIAIQGGKSVDEVVNTMAAIDDSSRKVANIISVIDDIAFQTNILSLNASVEAARAGEQGRGFAVVASEVRSLAQRSTTAAKEIKSLINESVINVENGNIRVENAGKTIQEVVNYVNRLTQIMADISLAASEQSTHIDQVNDVIKQIDSITQLNNILAGETIDAALVLEKQSRALREMIDKYSGLDSTLEADFDHQADIKSQEIRFELF
;
A
#
# COMPACT_ATOMS: atom_id res chain seq x y z
N MET A 1 -4.35 23.80 87.41
CA MET A 1 -3.06 23.15 87.09
C MET A 1 -2.40 22.74 88.40
N LYS A 2 -2.12 21.46 88.60
CA LYS A 2 -1.27 20.96 89.70
C LYS A 2 -0.13 20.17 89.06
N ASN A 3 1.11 20.66 89.18
CA ASN A 3 2.32 20.01 88.67
C ASN A 3 3.30 19.87 89.85
N ASN A 4 3.52 18.64 90.33
CA ASN A 4 4.43 18.35 91.45
C ASN A 4 5.47 17.27 91.10
N GLN A 5 5.87 17.15 89.82
CA GLN A 5 6.93 16.23 89.40
C GLN A 5 8.07 17.01 88.71
N PRO A 6 9.34 16.58 88.84
CA PRO A 6 10.48 17.30 88.30
C PRO A 6 10.41 17.40 86.77
N VAL A 7 10.74 18.58 86.24
CA VAL A 7 10.91 18.82 84.82
C VAL A 7 12.35 19.24 84.59
N THR A 8 13.06 18.55 83.72
CA THR A 8 14.39 18.90 83.23
C THR A 8 14.25 19.50 81.83
N ASP A 9 15.20 20.36 81.43
CA ASP A 9 15.18 21.00 80.11
C ASP A 9 16.02 20.21 79.07
N ILE A 10 16.05 18.88 79.21
CA ILE A 10 16.77 17.97 78.31
C ILE A 10 15.77 17.37 77.32
N GLU A 11 16.03 17.55 76.03
CA GLU A 11 15.21 16.99 74.95
C GLU A 11 15.67 15.57 74.57
N ILE A 12 14.75 14.61 74.62
CA ILE A 12 14.95 13.26 74.08
C ILE A 12 14.43 13.23 72.65
N GLU A 13 15.29 12.81 71.71
CA GLU A 13 14.95 12.69 70.31
C GLU A 13 14.18 11.39 70.05
N VAL A 14 12.99 11.51 69.43
CA VAL A 14 12.23 10.35 68.94
C VAL A 14 12.87 9.87 67.64
N LEU A 15 13.27 8.60 67.58
CA LEU A 15 13.85 7.99 66.37
C LEU A 15 12.84 7.96 65.22
N GLU A 16 13.34 8.14 64.00
CA GLU A 16 12.54 8.30 62.78
C GLU A 16 11.73 7.04 62.43
N ASN A 17 12.21 5.87 62.84
CA ASN A 17 11.56 4.57 62.64
C ASN A 17 10.64 4.15 63.80
N LYS A 18 10.52 4.94 64.88
CA LYS A 18 9.67 4.62 66.02
C LYS A 18 8.35 5.39 65.95
N ILE A 19 7.24 4.64 65.93
CA ILE A 19 5.90 5.20 66.02
C ILE A 19 5.38 4.94 67.43
N LEU A 20 5.02 6.03 68.12
CA LEU A 20 4.49 5.94 69.47
C LEU A 20 2.96 5.84 69.37
N VAL A 21 2.42 4.73 69.84
CA VAL A 21 0.99 4.45 69.80
C VAL A 21 0.46 4.36 71.22
N SER A 22 -0.61 5.11 71.48
CA SER A 22 -1.38 4.96 72.72
C SER A 22 -2.87 5.01 72.40
N GLU A 23 -3.65 4.20 73.10
CA GLU A 23 -5.11 4.21 73.02
C GLU A 23 -5.68 4.45 74.40
N CYS A 24 -6.72 5.28 74.47
CA CYS A 24 -7.39 5.64 75.70
C CYS A 24 -8.88 5.35 75.59
N ASP A 25 -9.50 5.06 76.72
CA ASP A 25 -10.96 5.03 76.84
C ASP A 25 -11.56 6.44 76.70
N LEU A 26 -12.90 6.52 76.74
CA LEU A 26 -13.63 7.78 76.61
C LEU A 26 -13.35 8.79 77.74
N ASP A 27 -12.87 8.30 78.88
CA ASP A 27 -12.47 9.10 80.04
C ASP A 27 -11.00 9.55 79.96
N GLY A 28 -10.26 9.09 78.95
CA GLY A 28 -8.84 9.42 78.73
C GLY A 28 -7.86 8.60 79.58
N ASN A 29 -8.26 7.42 80.07
CA ASN A 29 -7.35 6.46 80.70
C ASN A 29 -6.71 5.59 79.61
N ILE A 30 -5.41 5.35 79.70
CA ILE A 30 -4.66 4.55 78.73
C ILE A 30 -5.06 3.08 78.88
N ILE A 31 -5.58 2.49 77.80
CA ILE A 31 -5.95 1.06 77.73
C ILE A 31 -4.97 0.25 76.89
N TYR A 32 -4.05 0.93 76.19
CA TYR A 32 -3.00 0.31 75.41
C TYR A 32 -1.88 1.31 75.15
N ALA A 33 -0.64 0.84 75.22
CA ALA A 33 0.55 1.55 74.74
C ALA A 33 1.51 0.55 74.10
N ASN A 34 2.09 0.89 72.96
CA ASN A 34 3.07 0.02 72.33
C ASN A 34 4.44 0.11 73.03
N GLN A 35 5.32 -0.85 72.75
CA GLN A 35 6.66 -0.92 73.34
C GLN A 35 7.47 0.36 73.08
N ALA A 36 7.38 0.92 71.87
CA ALA A 36 8.06 2.17 71.52
C ALA A 36 7.57 3.37 72.37
N PHE A 37 6.28 3.43 72.71
CA PHE A 37 5.75 4.43 73.63
C PHE A 37 6.31 4.24 75.04
N CYS A 38 6.41 3.01 75.54
CA CYS A 38 6.98 2.70 76.85
C CYS A 38 8.46 3.10 76.92
N GLU A 39 9.24 2.73 75.91
CA GLU A 39 10.67 3.03 75.83
C GLU A 39 10.97 4.53 75.81
N VAL A 40 10.25 5.30 74.97
CA VAL A 40 10.50 6.75 74.84
C VAL A 40 9.94 7.54 76.02
N SER A 41 8.78 7.13 76.56
CA SER A 41 8.20 7.81 77.72
C SER A 41 8.88 7.44 79.05
N GLY A 42 9.61 6.32 79.10
CA GLY A 42 10.29 5.82 80.29
C GLY A 42 9.36 5.19 81.33
N TYR A 43 8.08 5.00 81.02
CA TYR A 43 7.12 4.30 81.88
C TYR A 43 7.01 2.83 81.45
N SER A 44 6.91 1.91 82.41
CA SER A 44 6.61 0.51 82.09
C SER A 44 5.16 0.38 81.60
N LEU A 45 4.88 -0.68 80.84
CA LEU A 45 3.52 -0.95 80.36
C LEU A 45 2.53 -1.01 81.54
N GLU A 46 2.89 -1.71 82.63
CA GLU A 46 2.06 -1.81 83.83
C GLU A 46 1.75 -0.45 84.48
N GLN A 47 2.68 0.51 84.44
CA GLN A 47 2.47 1.86 84.97
C GLN A 47 1.57 2.72 84.08
N LEU A 48 1.54 2.45 82.77
CA LEU A 48 0.72 3.18 81.82
C LEU A 48 -0.73 2.67 81.79
N MET A 49 -0.94 1.36 81.96
CA MET A 49 -2.27 0.77 81.89
C MET A 49 -3.20 1.32 83.00
N GLY A 50 -4.32 1.91 82.59
CA GLY A 50 -5.30 2.56 83.47
C GLY A 50 -4.96 3.98 83.90
N ALA A 51 -3.75 4.48 83.62
CA ALA A 51 -3.34 5.83 83.98
C ALA A 51 -3.98 6.89 83.06
N LYS A 52 -4.28 8.09 83.58
CA LYS A 52 -4.75 9.22 82.76
C LYS A 52 -3.66 9.62 81.76
N HIS A 53 -4.05 9.87 80.51
CA HIS A 53 -3.11 10.24 79.43
C HIS A 53 -2.29 11.51 79.70
N ASN A 54 -2.76 12.38 80.59
CA ASN A 54 -2.02 13.56 81.05
C ASN A 54 -0.74 13.24 81.84
N ILE A 55 -0.46 11.97 82.17
CA ILE A 55 0.79 11.53 82.80
C ILE A 55 2.03 11.93 81.99
N VAL A 56 1.91 11.97 80.66
CA VAL A 56 3.01 12.41 79.76
C VAL A 56 2.92 13.89 79.38
N ARG A 57 1.97 14.67 79.92
CA ARG A 57 1.78 16.08 79.52
C ARG A 57 2.90 16.97 80.07
N HIS A 58 3.53 17.78 79.22
CA HIS A 58 4.48 18.79 79.69
C HIS A 58 3.75 20.03 80.27
N PRO A 59 4.23 20.65 81.37
CA PRO A 59 3.60 21.83 81.98
C PRO A 59 3.51 23.06 81.07
N ASP A 60 4.53 23.32 80.26
CA ASP A 60 4.58 24.44 79.30
C ASP A 60 3.48 24.40 78.23
N MET A 61 2.76 23.28 78.08
CA MET A 61 1.74 23.15 77.05
C MET A 61 0.49 23.98 77.40
N PRO A 62 0.10 24.95 76.54
CA PRO A 62 -1.07 25.79 76.77
C PRO A 62 -2.34 24.95 76.94
N SER A 63 -3.21 25.28 77.90
CA SER A 63 -4.45 24.54 78.13
C SER A 63 -5.40 24.62 76.92
N GLN A 64 -5.40 25.74 76.21
CA GLN A 64 -6.26 25.97 75.04
C GLN A 64 -6.01 24.96 73.91
N ILE A 65 -4.79 24.41 73.80
CA ILE A 65 -4.45 23.40 72.79
C ILE A 65 -5.14 22.07 73.10
N TYR A 66 -5.20 21.69 74.38
CA TYR A 66 -5.91 20.49 74.79
C TYR A 66 -7.43 20.68 74.77
N ASP A 67 -7.92 21.89 75.03
CA ASP A 67 -9.34 22.21 74.88
C ASP A 67 -9.77 22.07 73.41
N ASP A 68 -8.97 22.55 72.45
CA ASP A 68 -9.23 22.34 71.02
C ASP A 68 -9.11 20.86 70.62
N LEU A 69 -8.15 20.13 71.18
CA LEU A 69 -8.01 18.68 70.99
C LEU A 69 -9.29 17.95 71.40
N TRP A 70 -9.73 18.09 72.65
CA TRP A 70 -10.90 17.38 73.15
C TRP A 70 -12.20 17.83 72.48
N LYS A 71 -12.33 19.12 72.16
CA LYS A 71 -13.46 19.62 71.38
C LYS A 71 -13.51 18.97 69.99
N THR A 72 -12.37 18.90 69.31
CA THR A 72 -12.27 18.30 67.97
C THR A 72 -12.64 16.82 68.00
N LEU A 73 -12.14 16.08 69.00
CA LEU A 73 -12.44 14.65 69.13
C LEU A 73 -13.92 14.38 69.46
N LYS A 74 -14.55 15.19 70.32
CA LYS A 74 -15.98 15.07 70.66
C LYS A 74 -16.91 15.38 69.48
N GLU A 75 -16.46 16.18 68.52
CA GLU A 75 -17.16 16.44 67.24
C GLU A 75 -16.93 15.32 66.20
N ASN A 76 -16.38 14.18 66.62
CA ASN A 76 -15.98 13.05 65.78
C ASN A 76 -14.96 13.43 64.68
N ASN A 77 -14.11 14.42 64.93
CA ASN A 77 -13.09 14.87 64.00
C ASN A 77 -11.69 14.44 64.45
N THR A 78 -10.79 14.30 63.47
CA THR A 78 -9.36 14.08 63.74
C THR A 78 -8.70 15.37 64.22
N TRP A 79 -7.97 15.27 65.32
CA TRP A 79 -7.10 16.35 65.78
C TRP A 79 -5.65 16.06 65.37
N ARG A 80 -4.91 17.10 64.96
CA ARG A 80 -3.49 17.00 64.65
C ARG A 80 -2.76 18.25 65.13
N GLY A 81 -1.65 18.07 65.83
CA GLY A 81 -0.84 19.17 66.34
C GLY A 81 0.46 18.71 66.98
N LEU A 82 1.41 19.64 67.14
CA LEU A 82 2.65 19.36 67.86
C LEU A 82 2.40 19.36 69.37
N LEU A 83 2.88 18.33 70.06
CA LEU A 83 2.77 18.20 71.51
C LEU A 83 4.18 18.08 72.12
N LYS A 84 4.43 18.88 73.17
CA LYS A 84 5.56 18.69 74.09
C LYS A 84 5.10 17.74 75.21
N ASN A 85 5.77 16.60 75.34
CA ASN A 85 5.49 15.62 76.39
C ASN A 85 6.66 15.53 77.37
N ARG A 86 6.41 14.98 78.56
CA ARG A 86 7.41 14.65 79.57
C ARG A 86 7.57 13.13 79.71
N THR A 87 8.77 12.70 80.04
CA THR A 87 9.10 11.31 80.40
C THR A 87 8.97 11.08 81.91
N SER A 88 9.10 9.82 82.35
CA SER A 88 9.03 9.43 83.76
C SER A 88 10.16 10.01 84.63
N ASN A 89 11.33 10.28 84.04
CA ASN A 89 12.50 10.86 84.70
C ASN A 89 12.54 12.41 84.70
N GLY A 90 11.61 13.07 84.00
CA GLY A 90 11.47 14.53 83.96
C GLY A 90 11.93 15.22 82.67
N ASP A 91 12.62 14.50 81.77
CA ASP A 91 13.02 14.99 80.45
C ASP A 91 11.79 15.23 79.55
N TYR A 92 12.00 15.85 78.38
CA TYR A 92 10.90 16.16 77.46
C TYR A 92 11.17 15.70 76.03
N TYR A 93 10.10 15.50 75.26
CA TYR A 93 10.21 15.17 73.84
C TYR A 93 9.07 15.80 73.03
N TRP A 94 9.37 16.17 71.79
CA TRP A 94 8.39 16.72 70.84
C TRP A 94 7.90 15.67 69.88
N VAL A 95 6.58 15.65 69.67
CA VAL A 95 5.95 14.79 68.68
C VAL A 95 4.91 15.55 67.89
N LEU A 96 4.78 15.18 66.63
CA LEU A 96 3.58 15.48 65.88
C LEU A 96 2.54 14.41 66.21
N ALA A 97 1.50 14.82 66.94
CA ALA A 97 0.43 13.92 67.36
C ALA A 97 -0.77 14.05 66.43
N THR A 98 -1.26 12.91 65.96
CA THR A 98 -2.56 12.76 65.31
C THR A 98 -3.43 11.94 66.26
N VAL A 99 -4.57 12.50 66.67
CA VAL A 99 -5.50 11.84 67.61
C VAL A 99 -6.85 11.70 66.92
N LYS A 100 -7.41 10.50 66.97
CA LYS A 100 -8.66 10.14 66.31
C LYS A 100 -9.62 9.44 67.26
N PRO A 101 -10.93 9.71 67.17
CA PRO A 101 -11.94 8.83 67.74
C PRO A 101 -11.98 7.52 66.95
N ILE A 102 -12.01 6.40 67.67
CA ILE A 102 -12.28 5.07 67.13
C ILE A 102 -13.75 4.76 67.42
N SER A 103 -14.48 4.31 66.41
CA SER A 103 -15.89 3.98 66.53
C SER A 103 -16.14 2.48 66.32
N ASP A 104 -17.19 1.96 66.94
CA ASP A 104 -17.71 0.63 66.65
C ASP A 104 -18.40 0.58 65.27
N ASP A 105 -18.81 -0.61 64.85
CA ASP A 105 -19.51 -0.84 63.57
C ASP A 105 -20.87 -0.12 63.48
N GLN A 106 -21.39 0.39 64.61
CA GLN A 106 -22.64 1.15 64.71
C GLN A 106 -22.40 2.67 64.70
N GLY A 107 -21.14 3.11 64.66
CA GLY A 107 -20.74 4.51 64.58
C GLY A 107 -20.58 5.24 65.91
N ASN A 108 -20.65 4.54 67.05
CA ASN A 108 -20.42 5.12 68.38
C ASN A 108 -18.92 5.17 68.69
N ILE A 109 -18.42 6.28 69.22
CA ILE A 109 -17.01 6.39 69.64
C ILE A 109 -16.79 5.51 70.87
N ILE A 110 -15.83 4.58 70.79
CA ILE A 110 -15.48 3.61 71.85
C ILE A 110 -14.12 3.91 72.50
N SER A 111 -13.19 4.53 71.78
CA SER A 111 -11.87 4.88 72.30
C SER A 111 -11.26 6.04 71.51
N TYR A 112 -10.19 6.64 72.05
CA TYR A 112 -9.38 7.64 71.35
C TYR A 112 -7.98 7.10 71.13
N ARG A 113 -7.53 7.13 69.88
CA ARG A 113 -6.21 6.64 69.48
C ARG A 113 -5.29 7.79 69.12
N SER A 114 -4.10 7.78 69.71
CA SER A 114 -3.04 8.75 69.42
C SER A 114 -1.89 8.05 68.70
N LEU A 115 -1.55 8.59 67.53
CA LEU A 115 -0.36 8.26 66.77
C LEU A 115 0.63 9.42 66.83
N ARG A 116 1.88 9.14 67.18
CA ARG A 116 2.90 10.16 67.43
C ARG A 116 4.17 9.84 66.67
N ARG A 117 4.66 10.83 65.94
CA ARG A 117 5.89 10.73 65.14
C ARG A 117 6.88 11.82 65.50
N LYS A 118 8.13 11.60 65.13
CA LYS A 118 9.16 12.64 65.06
C LYS A 118 8.65 13.81 64.21
N THR A 119 9.00 15.02 64.61
CA THR A 119 8.66 16.26 63.89
C THR A 119 9.95 17.00 63.51
N THR A 120 9.88 17.89 62.52
CA THR A 120 11.05 18.64 62.07
C THR A 120 11.45 19.73 63.09
N PRO A 121 12.76 20.02 63.26
CA PRO A 121 13.23 21.08 64.15
C PRO A 121 12.62 22.46 63.86
N GLU A 122 12.41 22.77 62.57
CA GLU A 122 11.81 24.04 62.13
C GLU A 122 10.36 24.19 62.61
N ALA A 123 9.56 23.12 62.52
CA ALA A 123 8.17 23.13 62.99
C ALA A 123 8.08 23.27 64.51
N ILE A 124 9.03 22.68 65.26
CA ILE A 124 9.13 22.84 66.71
C ILE A 124 9.40 24.31 67.05
N GLU A 125 10.35 24.96 66.38
CA GLU A 125 10.73 26.35 66.68
C GLU A 125 9.58 27.34 66.41
N GLN A 126 8.86 27.18 65.29
CA GLN A 126 7.68 27.98 64.97
C GLN A 126 6.56 27.77 66.00
N THR A 127 6.34 26.53 66.44
CA THR A 127 5.33 26.18 67.43
C THR A 127 5.68 26.71 68.82
N LYS A 128 6.96 26.67 69.21
CA LYS A 128 7.44 27.25 70.49
C LYS A 128 7.07 28.73 70.59
N LYS A 129 7.32 29.53 69.55
CA LYS A 129 6.96 30.97 69.49
C LYS A 129 5.45 31.19 69.63
N LEU A 130 4.64 30.34 69.00
CA LEU A 130 3.19 30.40 69.10
C LEU A 130 2.67 30.04 70.50
N TYR A 131 3.18 28.97 71.10
CA TYR A 131 2.72 28.49 72.41
C TYR A 131 3.11 29.47 73.52
N GLN A 132 4.27 30.13 73.40
CA GLN A 132 4.63 31.26 74.27
C GLN A 132 3.59 32.39 74.22
N ARG A 133 3.13 32.78 73.02
CA ARG A 133 2.09 33.82 72.87
C ARG A 133 0.75 33.41 73.47
N LEU A 134 0.34 32.15 73.32
CA LEU A 134 -0.87 31.61 73.95
C LEU A 134 -0.79 31.58 75.48
N ASN A 135 0.37 31.21 76.03
CA ASN A 135 0.61 31.24 77.47
C ASN A 135 0.66 32.68 78.02
N ASN A 136 1.07 33.66 77.21
CA ASN A 136 1.04 35.10 77.54
C ASN A 136 -0.37 35.73 77.41
N GLY A 137 -1.41 34.96 77.08
CA GLY A 137 -2.80 35.41 77.08
C GLY A 137 -3.31 36.00 75.75
N GLU A 138 -2.55 35.92 74.65
CA GLU A 138 -3.03 36.37 73.34
C GLU A 138 -4.19 35.51 72.82
N LYS A 139 -5.30 36.15 72.41
CA LYS A 139 -6.41 35.48 71.72
C LYS A 139 -6.02 35.19 70.27
N ILE A 140 -5.43 34.02 70.04
CA ILE A 140 -5.08 33.55 68.70
C ILE A 140 -6.22 32.67 68.16
N ASN A 141 -6.62 32.91 66.91
CA ASN A 141 -7.59 32.04 66.24
C ASN A 141 -6.94 30.69 65.94
N LEU A 142 -7.20 29.70 66.80
CA LEU A 142 -6.68 28.34 66.69
C LEU A 142 -7.09 27.63 65.39
N ASN A 143 -8.10 28.15 64.66
CA ASN A 143 -8.46 27.64 63.32
C ASN A 143 -7.36 27.92 62.27
N LYS A 144 -6.37 28.77 62.54
CA LYS A 144 -5.19 28.95 61.68
C LYS A 144 -4.13 27.85 61.84
N LEU A 145 -4.21 27.02 62.88
CA LEU A 145 -3.23 25.98 63.21
C LEU A 145 -3.62 24.58 62.75
N ASN A 146 -4.91 24.36 62.49
CA ASN A 146 -5.41 23.07 62.05
C ASN A 146 -5.69 23.12 60.53
N PRO A 147 -4.85 22.52 59.67
CA PRO A 147 -5.03 22.54 58.22
C PRO A 147 -6.37 21.91 57.77
N TYR A 148 -7.04 21.13 58.63
CA TYR A 148 -8.33 20.52 58.32
C TYR A 148 -9.54 21.47 58.52
N LYS A 149 -9.43 22.55 59.31
CA LYS A 149 -10.56 23.49 59.58
C LYS A 149 -10.76 24.60 58.53
N ARG A 150 -9.84 24.82 57.57
CA ARG A 150 -10.01 25.79 56.46
C ARG A 150 -11.16 25.49 55.48
N HIS A 151 -11.92 24.42 55.73
CA HIS A 151 -12.75 23.78 54.72
C HIS A 151 -13.99 24.58 54.23
N LYS A 152 -14.53 25.52 55.01
CA LYS A 152 -15.78 26.21 54.62
C LYS A 152 -15.58 27.51 53.80
N ILE A 153 -14.51 28.26 54.04
CA ILE A 153 -14.30 29.57 53.38
C ILE A 153 -13.64 29.37 52.00
N ASP A 154 -12.75 28.38 51.87
CA ASP A 154 -12.11 28.05 50.59
C ASP A 154 -13.08 27.40 49.59
N LYS A 155 -14.21 26.86 50.07
CA LYS A 155 -15.27 26.28 49.22
C LYS A 155 -15.97 27.33 48.36
N LEU A 156 -16.13 28.55 48.89
CA LEU A 156 -16.78 29.66 48.20
C LEU A 156 -15.85 30.37 47.23
N ILE A 157 -14.56 30.48 47.56
CA ILE A 157 -13.59 31.21 46.73
C ILE A 157 -13.12 30.33 45.54
N ASN A 158 -12.93 29.02 45.75
CA ASN A 158 -12.37 28.15 44.71
C ASN A 158 -13.42 27.52 43.78
N SER A 159 -14.65 27.25 44.21
CA SER A 159 -15.71 26.81 43.27
C SER A 159 -16.15 27.96 42.34
N ALA A 160 -16.05 29.20 42.83
CA ALA A 160 -16.41 30.40 42.08
C ALA A 160 -15.42 30.68 40.94
N ILE A 161 -14.12 30.80 41.21
CA ILE A 161 -13.12 31.25 40.22
C ILE A 161 -13.06 30.36 38.96
N TYR A 162 -13.26 29.04 39.10
CA TYR A 162 -13.15 28.12 37.97
C TYR A 162 -14.46 27.91 37.20
N ASN A 163 -15.62 27.99 37.86
CA ASN A 163 -16.89 28.04 37.13
C ASN A 163 -17.01 29.35 36.34
N TYR A 164 -16.42 30.45 36.82
CA TYR A 164 -16.36 31.70 36.06
C TYR A 164 -15.54 31.61 34.78
N ALA A 165 -14.53 30.74 34.67
CA ALA A 165 -13.77 30.59 33.42
C ALA A 165 -14.61 29.93 32.30
N ALA A 166 -15.41 28.92 32.63
CA ALA A 166 -16.33 28.28 31.68
C ALA A 166 -17.50 29.21 31.30
N ILE A 167 -18.03 29.94 32.29
CA ILE A 167 -19.07 30.96 32.06
C ILE A 167 -18.52 32.13 31.23
N TYR A 168 -17.29 32.59 31.50
CA TYR A 168 -16.61 33.62 30.72
C TYR A 168 -16.39 33.16 29.28
N ALA A 169 -15.92 31.92 29.07
CA ALA A 169 -15.76 31.34 27.74
C ALA A 169 -17.09 31.33 26.96
N PHE A 170 -18.18 30.94 27.61
CA PHE A 170 -19.51 30.92 26.99
C PHE A 170 -20.02 32.33 26.65
N ILE A 171 -19.96 33.26 27.61
CA ILE A 171 -20.41 34.65 27.42
C ILE A 171 -19.60 35.35 26.33
N SER A 172 -18.28 35.22 26.37
CA SER A 172 -17.38 35.87 25.41
C SER A 172 -17.48 35.27 24.00
N SER A 173 -17.71 33.96 23.88
CA SER A 173 -17.98 33.32 22.58
C SER A 173 -19.33 33.75 22.00
N THR A 174 -20.35 33.90 22.85
CA THR A 174 -21.68 34.40 22.44
C THR A 174 -21.60 35.88 22.01
N ALA A 175 -20.81 36.70 22.71
CA ALA A 175 -20.56 38.09 22.35
C ALA A 175 -19.81 38.24 21.01
N LEU A 176 -18.84 37.38 20.74
CA LEU A 176 -18.13 37.35 19.45
C LEU A 176 -19.02 36.89 18.30
N ALA A 177 -19.86 35.87 18.53
CA ALA A 177 -20.82 35.40 17.53
C ALA A 177 -21.87 36.47 17.20
N THR A 178 -22.34 37.24 18.19
CA THR A 178 -23.24 38.38 17.95
C THR A 178 -22.54 39.51 17.20
N LEU A 179 -21.31 39.89 17.56
CA LEU A 179 -20.54 40.89 16.80
C LEU A 179 -20.33 40.49 15.33
N TYR A 180 -20.15 39.20 15.04
CA TYR A 180 -20.07 38.69 13.67
C TYR A 180 -21.41 38.80 12.91
N LEU A 181 -22.54 38.53 13.58
CA LEU A 181 -23.88 38.66 12.97
C LEU A 181 -24.29 40.11 12.68
N PHE A 182 -23.69 41.09 13.37
CA PHE A 182 -23.94 42.53 13.16
C PHE A 182 -22.91 43.21 12.22
N ASP A 183 -22.23 42.44 11.37
CA ASP A 183 -21.31 42.92 10.30
C ASP A 183 -20.16 43.84 10.80
N TYR A 184 -19.70 43.62 12.04
CA TYR A 184 -18.53 44.31 12.58
C TYR A 184 -17.24 43.88 11.85
N ASP A 185 -16.22 44.75 11.85
CA ASP A 185 -14.96 44.51 11.12
C ASP A 185 -14.40 43.09 11.36
N ARG A 186 -14.31 42.31 10.28
CA ARG A 186 -13.93 40.89 10.32
C ARG A 186 -12.55 40.69 10.91
N GLN A 187 -11.62 41.62 10.67
CA GLN A 187 -10.25 41.49 11.18
C GLN A 187 -10.22 41.65 12.70
N THR A 188 -10.97 42.61 13.25
CA THR A 188 -11.11 42.81 14.70
C THR A 188 -11.81 41.62 15.39
N VAL A 189 -12.91 41.11 14.83
CA VAL A 189 -13.62 39.94 15.37
C VAL A 189 -12.72 38.70 15.34
N PHE A 190 -11.93 38.52 14.27
CA PHE A 190 -10.97 37.43 14.17
C PHE A 190 -9.87 37.53 15.23
N SER A 191 -9.23 38.69 15.41
CA SER A 191 -8.20 38.90 16.44
C SER A 191 -8.72 38.68 17.86
N MET A 192 -9.93 39.15 18.16
CA MET A 192 -10.57 38.90 19.47
C MET A 192 -10.93 37.42 19.67
N THR A 193 -11.33 36.71 18.62
CA THR A 193 -11.60 35.27 18.68
C THR A 193 -10.33 34.48 18.97
N VAL A 194 -9.22 34.81 18.30
CA VAL A 194 -7.91 34.17 18.56
C VAL A 194 -7.45 34.43 20.00
N LEU A 195 -7.58 35.66 20.49
CA LEU A 195 -7.22 36.00 21.87
C LEU A 195 -8.09 35.23 22.89
N ASN A 196 -9.38 35.08 22.61
CA ASN A 196 -10.31 34.35 23.46
C ASN A 196 -9.95 32.86 23.52
N ILE A 197 -9.69 32.23 22.37
CA ILE A 197 -9.21 30.85 22.30
C ILE A 197 -7.91 30.69 23.11
N PHE A 198 -6.99 31.65 23.02
CA PHE A 198 -5.76 31.64 23.81
C PHE A 198 -6.03 31.66 25.32
N PHE A 199 -6.91 32.54 25.81
CA PHE A 199 -7.25 32.60 27.24
C PHE A 199 -7.97 31.36 27.74
N ILE A 200 -8.92 30.81 26.96
CA ILE A 200 -9.61 29.56 27.31
C ILE A 200 -8.60 28.42 27.40
N THR A 201 -7.72 28.31 26.39
CA THR A 201 -6.69 27.27 26.34
C THR A 201 -5.71 27.41 27.50
N PHE A 202 -5.26 28.62 27.81
CA PHE A 202 -4.38 28.90 28.95
C PHE A 202 -5.02 28.53 30.28
N ALA A 203 -6.30 28.88 30.49
CA ALA A 203 -7.04 28.52 31.70
C ALA A 203 -7.23 27.01 31.85
N MET A 204 -7.53 26.29 30.75
CA MET A 204 -7.61 24.83 30.73
C MET A 204 -6.27 24.16 31.02
N LEU A 205 -5.17 24.64 30.41
CA LEU A 205 -3.82 24.14 30.65
C LEU A 205 -3.37 24.37 32.10
N TYR A 206 -3.67 25.54 32.66
CA TYR A 206 -3.37 25.84 34.07
C TYR A 206 -4.16 24.93 35.03
N ARG A 207 -5.45 24.67 34.75
CA ARG A 207 -6.27 23.70 35.50
C ARG A 207 -5.70 22.28 35.42
N ASN A 208 -5.32 21.84 34.22
CA ASN A 208 -4.70 20.53 34.02
C ASN A 208 -3.37 20.43 34.76
N LYS A 209 -2.55 21.49 34.77
CA LYS A 209 -1.30 21.53 35.53
C LYS A 209 -1.53 21.38 37.03
N LEU A 210 -2.56 22.03 37.60
CA LEU A 210 -2.91 21.88 39.02
C LEU A 210 -3.37 20.46 39.35
N ARG A 211 -4.20 19.84 38.50
CA ARG A 211 -4.63 18.44 38.66
C ARG A 211 -3.45 17.47 38.54
N LEU A 212 -2.58 17.67 37.56
CA LEU A 212 -1.37 16.87 37.38
C LEU A 212 -0.46 16.98 38.60
N ASN A 213 -0.29 18.18 39.17
CA ASN A 213 0.49 18.33 40.40
C ASN A 213 -0.14 17.60 41.60
N ALA A 214 -1.47 17.64 41.75
CA ALA A 214 -2.17 16.90 42.79
C ALA A 214 -2.01 15.37 42.62
N ILE A 215 -2.15 14.89 41.38
CA ILE A 215 -1.92 13.47 41.03
C ILE A 215 -0.46 13.09 41.27
N ASN A 216 0.50 13.93 40.87
CA ASN A 216 1.92 13.67 41.07
C ASN A 216 2.28 13.59 42.55
N LYS A 217 1.71 14.46 43.41
CA LYS A 217 1.91 14.36 44.87
C LYS A 217 1.33 13.07 45.46
N MET A 218 0.19 12.63 44.95
CA MET A 218 -0.35 11.31 45.31
C MET A 218 0.53 10.18 44.80
N ASN A 219 1.06 10.30 43.59
CA ASN A 219 1.93 9.31 42.99
C ASN A 219 3.28 9.23 43.73
N GLU A 220 3.85 10.35 44.17
CA GLU A 220 5.02 10.40 45.05
C GLU A 220 4.75 9.65 46.36
N SER A 221 3.61 9.89 47.02
CA SER A 221 3.27 9.17 48.26
C SER A 221 2.96 7.69 48.02
N LEU A 222 2.34 7.34 46.89
CA LEU A 222 2.14 5.95 46.45
C LEU A 222 3.47 5.27 46.15
N GLN A 223 4.44 5.97 45.57
CA GLN A 223 5.78 5.46 45.34
C GLN A 223 6.53 5.22 46.65
N THR A 224 6.37 6.10 47.64
CA THR A 224 6.89 5.85 49.00
C THR A 224 6.28 4.58 49.59
N LEU A 225 4.95 4.41 49.47
CA LEU A 225 4.25 3.20 49.92
C LEU A 225 4.69 1.93 49.14
N LEU A 226 4.91 2.03 47.83
CA LEU A 226 5.42 0.95 46.97
C LEU A 226 6.86 0.54 47.34
N LYS A 227 7.66 1.47 47.88
CA LYS A 227 9.00 1.18 48.41
C LYS A 227 8.97 0.52 49.79
N GLY A 228 7.79 0.26 50.33
CA GLY A 228 7.60 -0.33 51.66
C GLY A 228 7.68 0.69 52.80
N ASP A 229 7.84 1.99 52.50
CA ASP A 229 7.79 3.05 53.49
C ASP A 229 6.35 3.53 53.68
N LEU A 230 5.77 3.13 54.80
CA LEU A 230 4.37 3.41 55.13
C LEU A 230 4.16 4.80 55.73
N SER A 231 5.22 5.61 55.88
CA SER A 231 5.15 6.96 56.43
C SER A 231 4.63 8.02 55.45
N GLY A 232 4.61 7.72 54.14
CA GLY A 232 4.20 8.63 53.08
C GLY A 232 2.78 9.18 53.28
N ARG A 233 2.60 10.51 53.20
CA ARG A 233 1.31 11.18 53.33
C ARG A 233 1.16 12.30 52.30
N VAL A 234 -0.05 12.46 51.76
CA VAL A 234 -0.38 13.52 50.81
C VAL A 234 -0.93 14.73 51.58
N GLU A 235 -0.14 15.80 51.68
CA GLU A 235 -0.57 17.11 52.21
C GLU A 235 -0.77 18.10 51.06
N TYR A 236 -2.01 18.21 50.55
CA TYR A 236 -2.33 19.12 49.45
C TYR A 236 -3.57 19.98 49.78
N PRO A 237 -3.44 21.32 49.95
CA PRO A 237 -4.54 22.15 50.45
C PRO A 237 -5.60 22.52 49.40
N TYR A 238 -5.32 22.34 48.11
CA TYR A 238 -6.02 23.04 47.03
C TYR A 238 -6.59 22.09 45.97
N LEU A 239 -7.65 21.35 46.27
CA LEU A 239 -8.65 20.87 45.29
C LEU A 239 -9.72 20.02 45.99
N ASP A 240 -10.98 20.44 45.93
CA ASP A 240 -12.12 19.69 46.51
C ASP A 240 -12.30 18.31 45.86
N GLU A 241 -11.99 18.18 44.56
CA GLU A 241 -12.17 16.95 43.77
C GLU A 241 -11.34 15.76 44.28
N PHE A 242 -10.13 16.00 44.80
CA PHE A 242 -9.22 14.95 45.29
C PHE A 242 -9.17 14.85 46.81
N LYS A 243 -9.87 15.73 47.52
CA LYS A 243 -9.76 15.85 48.97
C LYS A 243 -10.22 14.60 49.71
N SER A 244 -11.35 14.03 49.30
CA SER A 244 -11.85 12.76 49.87
C SER A 244 -10.85 11.64 49.62
N THR A 245 -10.31 11.56 48.41
CA THR A 245 -9.32 10.56 47.99
C THR A 245 -8.03 10.66 48.79
N PHE A 246 -7.46 11.86 48.97
CA PHE A 246 -6.25 12.04 49.78
C PHE A 246 -6.50 11.73 51.26
N ARG A 247 -7.68 12.06 51.79
CA ARG A 247 -8.06 11.70 53.16
C ARG A 247 -8.14 10.18 53.33
N LEU A 248 -8.82 9.49 52.41
CA LEU A 248 -8.95 8.03 52.43
C LEU A 248 -7.59 7.35 52.25
N PHE A 249 -6.75 7.83 51.34
CA PHE A 249 -5.39 7.33 51.13
C PHE A 249 -4.52 7.47 52.37
N ASN A 250 -4.51 8.65 53.00
CA ASN A 250 -3.75 8.86 54.22
C ASN A 250 -4.27 8.00 55.39
N GLN A 251 -5.59 7.74 55.44
CA GLN A 251 -6.21 6.88 56.42
C GLN A 251 -5.89 5.39 56.18
N SER A 252 -5.87 4.94 54.92
CA SER A 252 -5.48 3.57 54.60
C SER A 252 -4.00 3.33 54.89
N ALA A 253 -3.12 4.25 54.49
CA ALA A 253 -1.69 4.16 54.79
C ALA A 253 -1.43 4.08 56.30
N GLU A 254 -2.20 4.83 57.11
CA GLU A 254 -2.11 4.78 58.57
C GLU A 254 -2.57 3.45 59.17
N ILE A 255 -3.68 2.87 58.70
CA ILE A 255 -4.14 1.55 59.16
C ILE A 255 -3.10 0.48 58.83
N ILE A 256 -2.58 0.50 57.61
CA ILE A 256 -1.55 -0.45 57.15
C ILE A 256 -0.29 -0.31 58.00
N GLU A 257 0.23 0.90 58.19
CA GLU A 257 1.44 1.18 58.98
C GLU A 257 1.33 0.67 60.42
N VAL A 258 0.22 0.95 61.09
CA VAL A 258 0.00 0.52 62.47
C VAL A 258 -0.14 -1.00 62.54
N SER A 259 -0.93 -1.61 61.65
CA SER A 259 -1.10 -3.06 61.62
C SER A 259 0.21 -3.80 61.34
N PHE A 260 1.01 -3.34 60.38
CA PHE A 260 2.33 -3.93 60.08
C PHE A 260 3.32 -3.76 61.23
N SER A 261 3.34 -2.60 61.91
CA SER A 261 4.19 -2.40 63.08
C SER A 261 3.88 -3.41 64.18
N GLU A 262 2.59 -3.65 64.46
CA GLU A 262 2.17 -4.63 65.48
C GLU A 262 2.49 -6.08 65.06
N ILE A 263 2.25 -6.43 63.79
CA ILE A 263 2.57 -7.76 63.26
C ILE A 263 4.08 -8.02 63.29
N ASN A 264 4.89 -7.04 62.88
CA ASN A 264 6.35 -7.16 62.91
C ASN A 264 6.87 -7.33 64.33
N GLN A 265 6.30 -6.61 65.29
CA GLN A 265 6.65 -6.80 66.70
C GLN A 265 6.33 -8.21 67.17
N SER A 266 5.14 -8.74 66.84
CA SER A 266 4.76 -10.11 67.20
C SER A 266 5.60 -11.17 66.48
N LEU A 267 5.98 -10.95 65.21
CA LEU A 267 6.91 -11.81 64.48
C LEU A 267 8.32 -11.77 65.06
N HIS A 268 8.79 -10.60 65.51
CA HIS A 268 10.07 -10.47 66.17
C HIS A 268 10.09 -11.27 67.49
N ASN A 269 9.03 -11.18 68.29
CA ASN A 269 8.89 -11.99 69.50
C ASN A 269 8.92 -13.50 69.19
N ILE A 270 8.21 -13.96 68.15
CA ILE A 270 8.26 -15.35 67.66
C ILE A 270 9.68 -15.77 67.26
N ASN A 271 10.40 -14.90 66.53
CA ASN A 271 11.76 -15.18 66.05
C ASN A 271 12.77 -15.29 67.20
N GLU A 272 12.63 -14.48 68.25
CA GLU A 272 13.41 -14.57 69.49
C GLU A 272 12.99 -15.75 70.39
N GLY A 273 11.96 -16.50 69.98
CA GLY A 273 11.44 -17.66 70.72
C GLY A 273 10.62 -17.28 71.96
N ASP A 274 10.14 -16.03 72.04
CA ASP A 274 9.26 -15.52 73.08
C ASP A 274 7.79 -15.62 72.62
N PHE A 275 7.10 -16.64 73.15
CA PHE A 275 5.72 -16.96 72.80
C PHE A 275 4.72 -16.58 73.92
N GLU A 276 5.09 -15.68 74.83
CA GLU A 276 4.22 -15.27 75.96
C GLU A 276 3.29 -14.10 75.61
N GLY A 277 3.60 -13.30 74.58
CA GLY A 277 2.85 -12.10 74.21
C GLY A 277 1.86 -12.30 73.06
N VAL A 278 0.55 -12.20 73.33
CA VAL A 278 -0.52 -12.18 72.32
C VAL A 278 -0.80 -10.73 71.88
N THR A 279 -1.03 -10.50 70.58
CA THR A 279 -1.31 -9.16 70.03
C THR A 279 -2.69 -8.67 70.52
N LYS A 280 -2.72 -7.64 71.38
CA LYS A 280 -3.95 -7.07 71.99
C LYS A 280 -4.55 -5.86 71.25
N PHE A 281 -3.86 -5.35 70.23
CA PHE A 281 -4.28 -4.17 69.47
C PHE A 281 -5.58 -4.41 68.69
N SER A 282 -6.52 -3.47 68.72
CA SER A 282 -7.80 -3.58 68.01
C SER A 282 -7.61 -3.26 66.52
N MET A 283 -7.74 -4.30 65.69
CA MET A 283 -7.74 -4.24 64.23
C MET A 283 -9.14 -4.57 63.70
N ASN A 284 -9.52 -3.97 62.57
CA ASN A 284 -10.81 -4.18 61.92
C ASN A 284 -10.62 -4.83 60.53
N GLY A 285 -11.64 -5.54 60.04
CA GLY A 285 -11.60 -6.20 58.72
C GLY A 285 -10.54 -7.29 58.62
N ASP A 286 -9.91 -7.42 57.44
CA ASP A 286 -8.95 -8.50 57.14
C ASP A 286 -7.71 -8.49 58.05
N PHE A 287 -7.31 -7.32 58.56
CA PHE A 287 -6.21 -7.21 59.52
C PHE A 287 -6.58 -7.85 60.88
N ASN A 288 -7.86 -7.90 61.26
CA ASN A 288 -8.28 -8.64 62.45
C ASN A 288 -8.14 -10.15 62.26
N ILE A 289 -8.48 -10.66 61.07
CA ILE A 289 -8.27 -12.07 60.72
C ILE A 289 -6.79 -12.42 60.77
N LEU A 290 -5.94 -11.54 60.23
CA LEU A 290 -4.48 -11.70 60.28
C LEU A 290 -3.95 -11.72 61.71
N LYS A 291 -4.44 -10.84 62.59
CA LYS A 291 -4.14 -10.82 64.03
C LYS A 291 -4.56 -12.13 64.72
N GLU A 292 -5.78 -12.61 64.47
CA GLU A 292 -6.27 -13.89 65.02
C GLU A 292 -5.47 -15.08 64.51
N HIS A 293 -5.12 -15.11 63.21
CA HIS A 293 -4.25 -16.13 62.66
C HIS A 293 -2.84 -16.09 63.25
N LEU A 294 -2.26 -14.90 63.44
CA LEU A 294 -0.94 -14.76 64.05
C LEU A 294 -0.95 -15.24 65.50
N ASN A 295 -1.97 -14.87 66.27
CA ASN A 295 -2.17 -15.31 67.65
C ASN A 295 -2.42 -16.84 67.72
N SER A 296 -3.23 -17.39 66.83
CA SER A 296 -3.44 -18.84 66.69
C SER A 296 -2.16 -19.56 66.26
N THR A 297 -1.33 -18.93 65.42
CA THR A 297 -0.03 -19.48 65.00
C THR A 297 0.95 -19.51 66.17
N ILE A 298 1.01 -18.46 66.98
CA ILE A 298 1.81 -18.41 68.22
C ILE A 298 1.42 -19.56 69.15
N GLN A 299 0.12 -19.74 69.38
CA GLN A 299 -0.41 -20.79 70.24
C GLN A 299 -0.16 -22.20 69.68
N ASN A 300 -0.48 -22.44 68.41
CA ASN A 300 -0.26 -23.73 67.74
C ASN A 300 1.23 -24.09 67.66
N THR A 301 2.12 -23.10 67.47
CA THR A 301 3.56 -23.33 67.43
C THR A 301 4.09 -23.67 68.81
N LYS A 302 3.61 -23.00 69.87
CA LYS A 302 3.89 -23.35 71.27
C LYS A 302 3.49 -24.80 71.59
N GLU A 303 2.30 -25.22 71.18
CA GLU A 303 1.81 -26.60 71.37
C GLU A 303 2.55 -27.64 70.51
N ARG A 304 2.91 -27.31 69.26
CA ARG A 304 3.65 -28.21 68.36
C ARG A 304 5.10 -28.39 68.81
N ILE A 305 5.77 -27.34 69.28
CA ILE A 305 7.13 -27.43 69.85
C ILE A 305 7.12 -28.35 71.09
N TYR A 306 6.06 -28.27 71.91
CA TYR A 306 5.85 -29.17 73.04
C TYR A 306 5.67 -30.64 72.57
N LEU A 307 4.84 -30.90 71.57
CA LEU A 307 4.63 -32.24 71.00
C LEU A 307 5.86 -32.82 70.28
N ILE A 308 6.64 -31.98 69.59
CA ILE A 308 7.89 -32.37 68.92
C ILE A 308 8.93 -32.77 69.96
N ASN A 309 9.12 -31.99 71.04
CA ASN A 309 9.99 -32.39 72.14
C ASN A 309 9.54 -33.72 72.78
N LYS A 310 8.23 -33.93 72.95
CA LYS A 310 7.67 -35.19 73.47
C LYS A 310 7.96 -36.39 72.54
N ARG A 311 7.78 -36.22 71.22
CA ARG A 311 7.99 -37.30 70.23
C ARG A 311 9.45 -37.60 69.93
N ILE A 312 10.32 -36.58 69.90
CA ILE A 312 11.77 -36.77 69.72
C ILE A 312 12.34 -37.55 70.90
N LYS A 313 11.91 -37.27 72.14
CA LYS A 313 12.33 -38.02 73.34
C LYS A 313 11.97 -39.52 73.26
N VAL A 314 10.84 -39.86 72.64
CA VAL A 314 10.39 -41.24 72.37
C VAL A 314 11.19 -41.92 71.24
N PHE A 315 11.78 -41.14 70.32
CA PHE A 315 12.55 -41.66 69.18
C PHE A 315 14.05 -41.80 69.46
N THR A 316 14.59 -41.09 70.47
CA THR A 316 16.03 -41.10 70.82
C THR A 316 16.40 -42.01 72.00
N GLU A 317 15.46 -42.43 72.83
CA GLU A 317 15.65 -43.48 73.84
C GLU A 317 15.02 -44.78 73.29
N SER A 318 15.80 -45.55 72.52
CA SER A 318 15.36 -46.76 71.81
C SER A 318 14.85 -47.87 72.75
N GLU A 319 13.91 -48.68 72.25
CA GLU A 319 13.59 -50.03 72.76
C GLU A 319 13.25 -50.16 74.25
N ILE A 320 12.01 -49.84 74.65
CA ILE A 320 11.34 -50.59 75.72
C ILE A 320 9.91 -50.87 75.28
N THR A 321 9.53 -52.14 75.41
CA THR A 321 8.16 -52.68 75.36
C THR A 321 7.14 -51.74 76.00
N LEU A 322 5.94 -51.69 75.41
CA LEU A 322 4.73 -51.10 75.98
C LEU A 322 4.62 -51.36 77.49
N HIS A 323 4.90 -50.34 78.31
CA HIS A 323 4.28 -50.12 79.61
C HIS A 323 4.19 -48.62 79.85
N GLU A 324 2.96 -48.13 80.00
CA GLU A 324 2.67 -46.77 80.46
C GLU A 324 3.20 -46.59 81.89
N PRO A 325 3.91 -45.49 82.18
CA PRO A 325 3.99 -44.95 83.53
C PRO A 325 3.12 -43.68 83.61
N ASP A 326 2.13 -43.73 84.49
CA ASP A 326 1.48 -42.56 85.08
C ASP A 326 2.54 -41.65 85.72
N ASP A 327 2.69 -40.42 85.24
CA ASP A 327 3.28 -39.34 86.04
C ASP A 327 2.91 -37.95 85.48
N GLN A 328 1.87 -37.34 86.06
CA GLN A 328 1.41 -35.97 85.79
C GLN A 328 2.33 -34.87 86.37
N ASN A 329 3.43 -35.22 87.04
CA ASN A 329 4.16 -34.29 87.92
C ASN A 329 5.44 -33.66 87.35
N ASN A 330 5.61 -33.57 86.03
CA ASN A 330 6.81 -32.92 85.47
C ASN A 330 6.56 -31.97 84.29
N ILE A 331 5.41 -31.30 84.30
CA ILE A 331 5.06 -30.29 83.28
C ILE A 331 5.73 -28.93 83.57
N ASN A 332 5.97 -28.59 84.84
CA ASN A 332 6.42 -27.25 85.21
C ASN A 332 7.94 -27.01 85.11
N ASP A 333 8.79 -28.04 85.21
CA ASP A 333 10.25 -27.89 85.07
C ASP A 333 10.72 -27.85 83.60
N VAL A 334 9.86 -28.24 82.66
CA VAL A 334 10.15 -28.19 81.20
C VAL A 334 9.72 -26.84 80.59
N LEU A 335 9.02 -25.99 81.35
CA LEU A 335 8.40 -24.75 80.87
C LEU A 335 9.15 -23.45 81.29
N SER A 336 10.32 -23.53 81.94
CA SER A 336 10.96 -22.35 82.56
C SER A 336 12.28 -21.87 81.94
N LEU A 337 12.74 -22.39 80.79
CA LEU A 337 14.01 -21.97 80.19
C LEU A 337 13.85 -21.48 78.74
N LYS A 338 14.15 -20.19 78.52
CA LYS A 338 14.24 -19.52 77.19
C LYS A 338 15.12 -20.32 76.21
N GLY A 339 14.65 -20.51 74.97
CA GLY A 339 15.46 -20.97 73.84
C GLY A 339 15.04 -22.31 73.19
N TYR A 340 13.80 -22.41 72.71
CA TYR A 340 13.23 -23.65 72.14
C TYR A 340 13.85 -24.11 70.79
N TYR A 341 14.54 -23.24 70.05
CA TYR A 341 15.09 -23.58 68.73
C TYR A 341 16.39 -24.41 68.78
N LYS A 342 17.22 -24.29 69.81
CA LYS A 342 18.57 -24.89 69.82
C LYS A 342 18.57 -26.42 69.85
N LYS A 343 17.48 -27.05 70.31
CA LYS A 343 17.38 -28.51 70.46
C LYS A 343 16.78 -29.21 69.22
N VAL A 344 16.05 -28.48 68.38
CA VAL A 344 15.43 -29.02 67.15
C VAL A 344 16.43 -29.07 66.00
N PHE A 345 17.36 -28.10 65.92
CA PHE A 345 18.32 -28.01 64.82
C PHE A 345 19.30 -29.20 64.73
N ASN A 346 19.83 -29.67 65.85
CA ASN A 346 20.81 -30.77 65.86
C ASN A 346 20.23 -32.11 65.37
N THR A 347 18.91 -32.27 65.32
CA THR A 347 18.26 -33.53 64.92
C THR A 347 17.71 -33.49 63.49
N ILE A 348 17.66 -32.30 62.86
CA ILE A 348 17.17 -32.11 61.48
C ILE A 348 18.30 -32.27 60.44
N ASP A 349 19.54 -31.93 60.78
CA ASP A 349 20.67 -32.01 59.85
C ASP A 349 20.95 -33.45 59.36
N ASP A 350 20.74 -34.45 60.20
CA ASP A 350 20.90 -35.86 59.83
C ASP A 350 19.82 -36.37 58.84
N LEU A 351 18.65 -35.72 58.77
CA LEU A 351 17.52 -36.17 57.94
C LEU A 351 17.51 -35.55 56.52
N LEU A 352 18.23 -34.44 56.32
CA LEU A 352 18.15 -33.63 55.09
C LEU A 352 18.95 -34.20 53.91
N LEU A 353 20.04 -34.93 54.17
CA LEU A 353 20.95 -35.45 53.12
C LEU A 353 20.33 -36.50 52.20
N VAL A 354 19.31 -37.25 52.66
CA VAL A 354 18.70 -38.35 51.88
C VAL A 354 17.60 -37.85 50.91
N HIS A 355 16.97 -36.71 51.19
CA HIS A 355 15.81 -36.24 50.43
C HIS A 355 16.13 -35.30 49.25
N GLN A 356 17.30 -34.65 49.22
CA GLN A 356 17.66 -33.70 48.15
C GLN A 356 18.01 -34.39 46.81
N ALA A 357 18.62 -35.57 46.83
CA ALA A 357 19.03 -36.28 45.60
C ALA A 357 17.85 -36.72 44.70
N ARG A 358 16.63 -36.91 45.25
CA ARG A 358 15.46 -37.41 44.51
C ARG A 358 14.64 -36.34 43.79
N ARG A 359 14.84 -35.04 44.08
CA ARG A 359 13.99 -33.96 43.54
C ARG A 359 14.50 -33.38 42.21
N ASN A 360 15.82 -33.34 42.00
CA ASN A 360 16.43 -32.59 40.89
C ASN A 360 16.24 -33.26 39.50
N ASN A 361 16.17 -34.59 39.42
CA ASN A 361 16.17 -35.31 38.13
C ASN A 361 14.82 -35.25 37.34
N ARG A 362 13.71 -34.81 37.95
CA ARG A 362 12.38 -34.79 37.30
C ARG A 362 11.98 -33.45 36.68
N LEU A 363 12.56 -32.34 37.17
CA LEU A 363 12.27 -31.00 36.65
C LEU A 363 13.01 -30.72 35.32
N GLU A 364 14.20 -31.28 35.15
CA GLU A 364 15.05 -31.07 33.96
C GLU A 364 14.40 -31.58 32.67
N ILE A 365 13.80 -32.77 32.69
CA ILE A 365 13.22 -33.41 31.48
C ILE A 365 11.97 -32.65 30.97
N VAL A 366 11.13 -32.16 31.88
CA VAL A 366 9.95 -31.36 31.52
C VAL A 366 10.36 -29.96 31.00
N GLU A 367 11.43 -29.38 31.56
CA GLU A 367 11.96 -28.09 31.09
C GLU A 367 12.53 -28.18 29.67
N ARG A 368 13.17 -29.31 29.30
CA ARG A 368 13.65 -29.54 27.93
C ARG A 368 12.52 -29.70 26.92
N ALA A 369 11.48 -30.46 27.28
CA ALA A 369 10.29 -30.59 26.43
C ALA A 369 9.57 -29.25 26.21
N GLN A 370 9.52 -28.37 27.21
CA GLN A 370 9.01 -26.99 27.05
C GLN A 370 9.81 -26.15 26.05
N LYS A 371 11.09 -26.49 25.84
CA LYS A 371 11.97 -25.83 24.88
C LYS A 371 12.00 -26.54 23.51
N GLY A 372 11.16 -27.56 23.30
CA GLY A 372 11.06 -28.31 22.04
C GLY A 372 12.06 -29.46 21.88
N ASP A 373 12.80 -29.82 22.95
CA ASP A 373 13.71 -30.96 22.96
C ASP A 373 13.08 -32.17 23.68
N PHE A 374 12.66 -33.15 22.89
CA PHE A 374 11.98 -34.37 23.35
C PHE A 374 12.92 -35.60 23.43
N SER A 375 14.22 -35.42 23.11
CA SER A 375 15.21 -36.51 23.03
C SER A 375 15.62 -37.10 24.39
N SER A 376 15.29 -36.39 25.48
CA SER A 376 15.70 -36.75 26.85
C SER A 376 14.69 -37.66 27.53
N LEU A 377 15.06 -38.94 27.72
CA LEU A 377 14.21 -39.96 28.34
C LEU A 377 14.55 -40.19 29.82
N THR A 378 13.53 -40.47 30.64
CA THR A 378 13.69 -40.80 32.06
C THR A 378 14.45 -42.14 32.26
N SER A 379 15.45 -42.19 33.15
CA SER A 379 16.31 -43.38 33.35
C SER A 379 15.85 -44.36 34.45
N TYR A 380 14.59 -44.29 34.91
CA TYR A 380 14.09 -45.16 35.98
C TYR A 380 13.63 -46.52 35.44
N THR A 381 14.59 -47.42 35.17
CA THR A 381 14.30 -48.81 34.77
C THR A 381 14.54 -49.84 35.88
N ASN A 382 15.10 -49.45 37.04
CA ASN A 382 15.60 -50.41 38.04
C ASN A 382 14.97 -50.42 39.44
N HIS A 383 13.90 -49.68 39.71
CA HIS A 383 13.14 -49.84 40.97
C HIS A 383 11.73 -50.35 40.67
N LYS A 384 11.57 -51.68 40.76
CA LYS A 384 10.31 -52.35 40.52
C LYS A 384 9.30 -51.97 41.62
N ILE A 385 8.14 -51.48 41.16
CA ILE A 385 6.84 -51.32 41.82
C ILE A 385 6.52 -49.91 42.33
N GLY A 386 5.61 -49.22 41.62
CA GLY A 386 4.91 -48.00 42.06
C GLY A 386 4.53 -47.05 40.92
N ALA A 387 3.53 -46.20 41.15
CA ALA A 387 2.96 -45.22 40.19
C ALA A 387 3.98 -44.27 39.51
N ILE A 388 5.20 -44.17 40.04
CA ILE A 388 6.28 -43.33 39.49
C ILE A 388 6.95 -43.98 38.27
N SER A 389 7.00 -45.31 38.20
CA SER A 389 7.55 -46.03 37.04
C SER A 389 6.61 -45.93 35.83
N ASP A 390 5.30 -46.09 36.03
CA ASP A 390 4.30 -46.01 34.97
C ASP A 390 4.23 -44.60 34.36
N LEU A 391 4.37 -43.56 35.19
CA LEU A 391 4.46 -42.18 34.71
C LEU A 391 5.69 -41.94 33.84
N SER A 392 6.82 -42.56 34.18
CA SER A 392 8.08 -42.42 33.44
C SER A 392 7.99 -43.08 32.04
N ILE A 393 7.34 -44.24 31.95
CA ILE A 393 7.11 -44.96 30.68
C ILE A 393 6.17 -44.16 29.77
N HIS A 394 5.01 -43.74 30.27
CA HIS A 394 4.05 -42.98 29.46
C HIS A 394 4.58 -41.62 29.00
N LEU A 395 5.40 -40.93 29.82
CA LEU A 395 6.06 -39.69 29.41
C LEU A 395 7.09 -39.92 28.29
N ASN A 396 7.87 -41.00 28.39
CA ASN A 396 8.85 -41.36 27.35
C ASN A 396 8.16 -41.71 26.01
N ASP A 397 7.03 -42.43 26.02
CA ASP A 397 6.28 -42.79 24.80
C ASP A 397 5.61 -41.56 24.17
N LEU A 398 5.10 -40.63 24.99
CA LEU A 398 4.55 -39.36 24.54
C LEU A 398 5.64 -38.50 23.89
N PHE A 399 6.82 -38.40 24.49
CA PHE A 399 7.95 -37.65 23.92
C PHE A 399 8.45 -38.24 22.61
N ARG A 400 8.62 -39.56 22.53
CA ARG A 400 9.00 -40.25 21.28
C ARG A 400 8.01 -40.00 20.15
N THR A 401 6.72 -40.06 20.45
CA THR A 401 5.65 -39.84 19.46
C THR A 401 5.64 -38.40 18.96
N ILE A 402 5.83 -37.41 19.86
CA ILE A 402 5.89 -35.99 19.47
C ILE A 402 7.16 -35.73 18.65
N GLU A 403 8.32 -36.24 19.09
CA GLU A 403 9.61 -36.06 18.42
C GLU A 403 9.58 -36.59 16.98
N GLN A 404 9.15 -37.84 16.80
CA GLN A 404 9.12 -38.49 15.49
C GLN A 404 8.20 -37.75 14.51
N ASN A 405 6.99 -37.39 14.94
CA ASN A 405 6.02 -36.72 14.07
C ASN A 405 6.46 -35.29 13.70
N LEU A 406 7.04 -34.53 14.65
CA LEU A 406 7.57 -33.20 14.35
C LEU A 406 8.81 -33.26 13.47
N MET A 407 9.66 -34.27 13.64
CA MET A 407 10.83 -34.48 12.79
C MET A 407 10.43 -34.82 11.35
N ASP A 408 9.40 -35.68 11.16
CA ASP A 408 8.85 -35.98 9.84
C ASP A 408 8.28 -34.74 9.14
N ILE A 409 7.49 -33.92 9.86
CA ILE A 409 6.95 -32.65 9.35
C ILE A 409 8.08 -31.66 8.98
N SER A 410 9.10 -31.55 9.84
CA SER A 410 10.25 -30.68 9.61
C SER A 410 11.05 -31.11 8.37
N ASN A 411 11.32 -32.42 8.25
CA ASN A 411 11.99 -32.98 7.08
C ASN A 411 11.17 -32.77 5.81
N MET A 412 9.84 -32.89 5.88
CA MET A 412 8.94 -32.62 4.75
C MET A 412 9.03 -31.16 4.29
N ALA A 413 8.93 -30.21 5.23
CA ALA A 413 9.05 -28.80 4.93
C ALA A 413 10.43 -28.46 4.34
N HIS A 414 11.50 -29.08 4.86
CA HIS A 414 12.85 -28.91 4.34
C HIS A 414 12.97 -29.40 2.90
N ARG A 415 12.46 -30.59 2.59
CA ARG A 415 12.48 -31.14 1.23
C ARG A 415 11.70 -30.31 0.22
N ILE A 416 10.52 -29.80 0.60
CA ILE A 416 9.75 -28.86 -0.22
C ILE A 416 10.55 -27.57 -0.46
N SER A 417 11.24 -27.05 0.56
CA SER A 417 12.08 -25.84 0.44
C SER A 417 13.29 -26.04 -0.47
N GLU A 418 13.83 -27.26 -0.53
CA GLU A 418 14.92 -27.64 -1.45
C GLU A 418 14.42 -27.95 -2.86
N GLY A 419 13.10 -27.90 -3.09
CA GLY A 419 12.47 -28.15 -4.39
C GLY A 419 12.21 -29.62 -4.69
N ASN A 420 12.38 -30.53 -3.73
CA ASN A 420 12.05 -31.95 -3.88
C ASN A 420 10.55 -32.18 -3.63
N LEU A 421 9.78 -32.24 -4.72
CA LEU A 421 8.33 -32.44 -4.70
C LEU A 421 7.92 -33.88 -5.06
N GLY A 422 8.88 -34.75 -5.38
CA GLY A 422 8.61 -36.05 -6.00
C GLY A 422 8.14 -37.17 -5.08
N MET A 423 8.55 -37.19 -3.80
CA MET A 423 8.19 -38.33 -2.93
C MET A 423 6.94 -38.05 -2.08
N PRO A 424 5.93 -38.93 -2.12
CA PRO A 424 4.79 -38.89 -1.21
C PRO A 424 5.17 -39.37 0.19
N ILE A 425 4.28 -39.16 1.17
CA ILE A 425 4.40 -39.66 2.53
C ILE A 425 3.55 -40.90 2.70
N ASP A 426 4.13 -41.95 3.28
CA ASP A 426 3.50 -43.28 3.44
C ASP A 426 3.46 -43.76 4.91
N ASN A 427 3.51 -42.82 5.85
CA ASN A 427 3.43 -43.11 7.29
C ASN A 427 2.01 -42.90 7.84
N HIS A 428 1.60 -43.72 8.82
CA HIS A 428 0.30 -43.61 9.46
C HIS A 428 0.35 -42.64 10.66
N TYR A 429 -0.33 -41.50 10.52
CA TYR A 429 -0.44 -40.47 11.57
C TYR A 429 -1.86 -40.45 12.16
N LEU A 430 -2.00 -39.96 13.40
CA LEU A 430 -3.28 -39.87 14.11
C LEU A 430 -3.55 -38.44 14.60
N GLY A 431 -4.83 -38.07 14.67
CA GLY A 431 -5.27 -36.77 15.19
C GLY A 431 -4.66 -35.58 14.43
N LEU A 432 -4.28 -34.53 15.16
CA LEU A 432 -3.74 -33.28 14.60
C LEU A 432 -2.46 -33.47 13.76
N PHE A 433 -1.68 -34.52 14.01
CA PHE A 433 -0.51 -34.83 13.19
C PHE A 433 -0.91 -35.30 11.78
N ALA A 434 -1.98 -36.07 11.65
CA ALA A 434 -2.51 -36.49 10.35
C ALA A 434 -3.03 -35.28 9.55
N ASP A 435 -3.75 -34.38 10.20
CA ASP A 435 -4.24 -33.14 9.57
C ASP A 435 -3.07 -32.26 9.08
N SER A 436 -1.99 -32.17 9.87
CA SER A 436 -0.79 -31.40 9.52
C SER A 436 -0.05 -32.00 8.32
N VAL A 437 0.16 -33.32 8.31
CA VAL A 437 0.81 -34.03 7.21
C VAL A 437 -0.01 -33.92 5.92
N ASN A 438 -1.33 -34.12 6.00
CA ASN A 438 -2.24 -33.94 4.86
C ASN A 438 -2.19 -32.51 4.31
N GLY A 439 -2.16 -31.50 5.19
CA GLY A 439 -2.04 -30.09 4.79
C GLY A 439 -0.75 -29.81 4.01
N ILE A 440 0.39 -30.32 4.49
CA ILE A 440 1.68 -30.12 3.82
C ILE A 440 1.76 -30.94 2.52
N ASP A 441 1.16 -32.13 2.46
CA ASP A 441 1.11 -32.91 1.21
C ASP A 441 0.23 -32.25 0.15
N ASN A 442 -0.92 -31.71 0.53
CA ASN A 442 -1.76 -30.91 -0.38
C ASN A 442 -1.02 -29.69 -0.92
N MET A 443 -0.22 -29.02 -0.09
CA MET A 443 0.65 -27.92 -0.52
C MET A 443 1.71 -28.42 -1.51
N ARG A 444 2.38 -29.53 -1.22
CA ARG A 444 3.36 -30.17 -2.13
C ARG A 444 2.74 -30.50 -3.48
N GLN A 445 1.57 -31.14 -3.50
CA GLN A 445 0.84 -31.47 -4.73
C GLN A 445 0.47 -30.22 -5.53
N SER A 446 -0.05 -29.19 -4.86
CA SER A 446 -0.40 -27.92 -5.51
C SER A 446 0.80 -27.23 -6.14
N LEU A 447 1.94 -27.21 -5.44
CA LEU A 447 3.20 -26.69 -5.97
C LEU A 447 3.71 -27.53 -7.15
N LYS A 448 3.63 -28.86 -7.06
CA LYS A 448 4.02 -29.76 -8.15
C LYS A 448 3.21 -29.48 -9.42
N SER A 449 1.88 -29.43 -9.32
CA SER A 449 1.01 -29.14 -10.45
C SER A 449 1.24 -27.74 -11.03
N MET A 450 1.51 -26.73 -10.21
CA MET A 450 1.84 -25.39 -10.69
C MET A 450 3.14 -25.39 -11.51
N ILE A 451 4.16 -26.12 -11.06
CA ILE A 451 5.44 -26.23 -11.75
C ILE A 451 5.30 -27.05 -13.05
N GLU A 452 4.51 -28.14 -13.05
CA GLU A 452 4.21 -28.92 -14.26
C GLU A 452 3.57 -28.02 -15.35
N VAL A 453 2.55 -27.23 -14.99
CA VAL A 453 1.90 -26.29 -15.92
C VAL A 453 2.86 -25.20 -16.39
N MET A 454 3.75 -24.70 -15.53
CA MET A 454 4.77 -23.74 -15.92
C MET A 454 5.79 -24.35 -16.89
N ALA A 455 6.24 -25.58 -16.65
CA ALA A 455 7.16 -26.29 -17.52
C ALA A 455 6.58 -26.47 -18.93
N ASP A 456 5.33 -26.93 -19.03
CA ASP A 456 4.63 -27.06 -20.31
C ASP A 456 4.49 -25.71 -21.03
N SER A 457 4.16 -24.65 -20.29
CA SER A 457 4.03 -23.30 -20.85
C SER A 457 5.35 -22.78 -21.43
N ILE A 458 6.48 -23.07 -20.78
CA ILE A 458 7.81 -22.68 -21.24
C ILE A 458 8.17 -23.36 -22.56
N ILE A 459 7.83 -24.64 -22.72
CA ILE A 459 8.05 -25.38 -23.98
C ILE A 459 7.25 -24.74 -25.10
N VAL A 460 5.97 -24.43 -24.86
CA VAL A 460 5.11 -23.77 -25.85
C VAL A 460 5.65 -22.40 -26.25
N ILE A 461 6.14 -21.60 -25.28
CA ILE A 461 6.73 -20.28 -25.57
C ILE A 461 8.03 -20.44 -26.37
N HIS A 462 8.88 -21.41 -26.03
CA HIS A 462 10.12 -21.68 -26.77
C HIS A 462 9.83 -22.04 -28.23
N ASP A 463 8.94 -23.00 -28.47
CA ASP A 463 8.55 -23.42 -29.81
C ASP A 463 7.89 -22.30 -30.62
N ALA A 464 7.02 -21.51 -29.98
CA ALA A 464 6.40 -20.34 -30.60
C ALA A 464 7.45 -19.30 -30.99
N SER A 465 8.43 -19.05 -30.12
CA SER A 465 9.52 -18.10 -30.39
C SER A 465 10.39 -18.55 -31.56
N LEU A 466 10.75 -19.84 -31.62
CA LEU A 466 11.47 -20.41 -32.76
C LEU A 466 10.68 -20.30 -34.07
N LYS A 467 9.37 -20.57 -34.05
CA LYS A 467 8.50 -20.40 -35.22
C LYS A 467 8.38 -18.95 -35.66
N ILE A 468 8.27 -18.01 -34.72
CA ILE A 468 8.23 -16.56 -35.00
C ILE A 468 9.54 -16.10 -35.63
N SER A 469 10.69 -16.52 -35.08
CA SER A 469 12.00 -16.18 -35.62
C SER A 469 12.18 -16.69 -37.04
N ASN A 470 11.95 -17.98 -37.28
CA ASN A 470 12.04 -18.60 -38.60
C ASN A 470 11.04 -17.97 -39.60
N GLY A 471 9.81 -17.70 -39.16
CA GLY A 471 8.78 -17.09 -40.00
C GLY A 471 9.14 -15.66 -40.41
N ASN A 472 9.77 -14.88 -39.52
CA ASN A 472 10.25 -13.54 -39.86
C ASN A 472 11.51 -13.56 -40.74
N MET A 473 12.33 -14.61 -40.65
CA MET A 473 13.47 -14.80 -41.55
C MET A 473 12.99 -15.05 -42.99
N ASP A 474 11.99 -15.93 -43.20
CA ASP A 474 11.33 -16.10 -44.51
C ASP A 474 10.66 -14.79 -44.96
N PHE A 475 9.99 -14.08 -44.06
CA PHE A 475 9.37 -12.80 -44.36
C PHE A 475 10.39 -11.75 -44.82
N ALA A 476 11.55 -11.65 -44.17
CA ALA A 476 12.64 -10.76 -44.57
C ALA A 476 13.17 -11.15 -45.96
N GLN A 477 13.40 -12.44 -46.22
CA GLN A 477 13.84 -12.93 -47.54
C GLN A 477 12.83 -12.57 -48.65
N ARG A 478 11.53 -12.76 -48.40
CA ARG A 478 10.47 -12.39 -49.35
C ARG A 478 10.39 -10.88 -49.57
N THR A 479 10.63 -10.09 -48.52
CA THR A 479 10.68 -8.63 -48.58
C THR A 479 11.88 -8.16 -49.42
N GLU A 480 13.02 -8.84 -49.33
CA GLU A 480 14.19 -8.57 -50.18
C GLU A 480 13.90 -8.88 -51.66
N VAL A 481 13.30 -10.04 -51.96
CA VAL A 481 12.84 -10.35 -53.33
C VAL A 481 11.83 -9.31 -53.84
N GLN A 482 10.93 -8.84 -52.98
CA GLN A 482 10.00 -7.76 -53.32
C GLN A 482 10.72 -6.46 -53.67
N SER A 483 11.76 -6.06 -52.91
CA SER A 483 12.57 -4.88 -53.23
C SER A 483 13.23 -4.98 -54.62
N VAL A 484 13.77 -6.16 -54.96
CA VAL A 484 14.33 -6.41 -56.30
C VAL A 484 13.26 -6.24 -57.40
N ASN A 485 12.05 -6.73 -57.17
CA ASN A 485 10.95 -6.60 -58.14
C ASN A 485 10.44 -5.16 -58.25
N LEU A 486 10.40 -4.40 -57.15
CA LEU A 486 10.06 -2.97 -57.17
C LEU A 486 11.06 -2.16 -58.00
N LYS A 487 12.36 -2.44 -57.85
CA LYS A 487 13.40 -1.81 -58.69
C LYS A 487 13.20 -2.12 -60.17
N LYS A 488 12.89 -3.38 -60.53
CA LYS A 488 12.57 -3.76 -61.91
C LYS A 488 11.34 -3.03 -62.44
N ASN A 489 10.29 -2.92 -61.62
CA ASN A 489 9.07 -2.20 -61.99
C ASN A 489 9.33 -0.70 -62.19
N ALA A 490 10.15 -0.08 -61.33
CA ALA A 490 10.54 1.32 -61.49
C ALA A 490 11.25 1.57 -62.84
N VAL A 491 12.22 0.71 -63.19
CA VAL A 491 12.93 0.78 -64.48
C VAL A 491 11.96 0.58 -65.67
N ALA A 492 11.02 -0.35 -65.54
CA ALA A 492 9.99 -0.57 -66.55
C ALA A 492 9.07 0.66 -66.71
N MET A 493 8.70 1.33 -65.62
CA MET A 493 7.90 2.56 -65.65
C MET A 493 8.65 3.73 -66.27
N GLU A 494 9.94 3.88 -66.00
CA GLU A 494 10.79 4.91 -66.64
C GLU A 494 10.90 4.68 -68.16
N THR A 495 11.03 3.42 -68.56
CA THR A 495 11.02 3.04 -69.98
C THR A 495 9.66 3.33 -70.63
N LEU A 496 8.54 3.01 -69.96
CA LEU A 496 7.19 3.31 -70.43
C LEU A 496 6.95 4.82 -70.54
N LEU A 497 7.41 5.62 -69.57
CA LEU A 497 7.30 7.08 -69.60
C LEU A 497 8.01 7.64 -70.84
N THR A 498 9.21 7.14 -71.13
CA THR A 498 9.97 7.50 -72.33
C THR A 498 9.22 7.12 -73.61
N GLN A 499 8.63 5.92 -73.65
CA GLN A 499 7.85 5.45 -74.80
C GLN A 499 6.61 6.32 -75.05
N VAL A 500 5.85 6.65 -73.99
CA VAL A 500 4.66 7.50 -74.06
C VAL A 500 5.01 8.91 -74.52
N LYS A 501 6.12 9.47 -74.02
CA LYS A 501 6.63 10.77 -74.49
C LYS A 501 6.96 10.74 -75.98
N ASN A 502 7.66 9.69 -76.44
CA ASN A 502 7.96 9.51 -77.86
C ASN A 502 6.67 9.36 -78.70
N THR A 503 5.62 8.71 -78.17
CA THR A 503 4.31 8.64 -78.84
C THR A 503 3.65 10.01 -78.95
N ALA A 504 3.69 10.84 -77.90
CA ALA A 504 3.17 12.20 -77.95
C ALA A 504 3.90 13.06 -78.99
N ASP A 505 5.24 13.00 -79.02
CA ASP A 505 6.06 13.71 -80.00
C ASP A 505 5.80 13.23 -81.43
N ALA A 506 5.67 11.90 -81.63
CA ALA A 506 5.35 11.32 -82.93
C ALA A 506 3.96 11.73 -83.43
N ALA A 507 2.96 11.77 -82.54
CA ALA A 507 1.62 12.25 -82.87
C ALA A 507 1.63 13.75 -83.27
N HIS A 508 2.42 14.56 -82.57
CA HIS A 508 2.60 15.97 -82.90
C HIS A 508 3.27 16.15 -84.27
N LEU A 509 4.33 15.40 -84.57
CA LEU A 509 4.99 15.42 -85.88
C LEU A 509 4.06 14.95 -87.00
N ALA A 510 3.31 13.87 -86.76
CA ALA A 510 2.32 13.37 -87.72
C ALA A 510 1.23 14.43 -87.98
N ASN A 511 0.77 15.14 -86.96
CA ASN A 511 -0.19 16.23 -87.11
C ASN A 511 0.35 17.35 -88.02
N GLN A 512 1.62 17.72 -87.89
CA GLN A 512 2.25 18.70 -88.79
C GLN A 512 2.29 18.22 -90.24
N LEU A 513 2.68 16.98 -90.48
CA LEU A 513 2.69 16.39 -91.83
C LEU A 513 1.29 16.29 -92.44
N VAL A 514 0.28 16.00 -91.63
CA VAL A 514 -1.13 15.96 -92.06
C VAL A 514 -1.62 17.35 -92.44
N LEU A 515 -1.24 18.41 -91.73
CA LEU A 515 -1.56 19.80 -92.08
C LEU A 515 -0.91 20.23 -93.40
N GLU A 516 0.36 19.88 -93.62
CA GLU A 516 1.03 20.11 -94.90
C GLU A 516 0.34 19.36 -96.06
N THR A 517 0.00 18.09 -95.83
CA THR A 517 -0.72 17.26 -96.81
C THR A 517 -2.11 17.83 -97.11
N SER A 518 -2.82 18.36 -96.11
CA SER A 518 -4.11 19.04 -96.28
C SER A 518 -3.99 20.24 -97.22
N THR A 519 -2.93 21.03 -97.03
CA THR A 519 -2.64 22.19 -97.87
C THR A 519 -2.41 21.79 -99.32
N ILE A 520 -1.65 20.72 -99.56
CA ILE A 520 -1.40 20.17 -100.90
C ILE A 520 -2.69 19.63 -101.53
N ALA A 521 -3.51 18.92 -100.77
CA ALA A 521 -4.79 18.38 -101.26
C ALA A 521 -5.78 19.50 -101.64
N ILE A 522 -5.89 20.55 -100.82
CA ILE A 522 -6.71 21.74 -101.12
C ILE A 522 -6.20 22.43 -102.40
N GLN A 523 -4.88 22.56 -102.57
CA GLN A 523 -4.30 23.13 -103.78
C GLN A 523 -4.56 22.25 -105.01
N GLY A 524 -4.45 20.93 -104.88
CA GLY A 524 -4.79 19.97 -105.93
C GLY A 524 -6.26 20.06 -106.34
N GLY A 525 -7.17 20.25 -105.38
CA GLY A 525 -8.60 20.48 -105.64
C GLY A 525 -8.83 21.71 -106.51
N LYS A 526 -8.18 22.84 -106.17
CA LYS A 526 -8.23 24.07 -106.98
C LYS A 526 -7.71 23.85 -108.40
N SER A 527 -6.60 23.13 -108.58
CA SER A 527 -6.07 22.84 -109.92
C SER A 527 -7.01 21.94 -110.73
N VAL A 528 -7.72 21.00 -110.09
CA VAL A 528 -8.77 20.21 -110.77
C VAL A 528 -9.94 21.08 -111.18
N ASP A 529 -10.40 22.00 -110.31
CA ASP A 529 -11.46 22.97 -110.65
C ASP A 529 -11.09 23.84 -111.85
N GLU A 530 -9.83 24.28 -111.96
CA GLU A 530 -9.31 25.00 -113.14
C GLU A 530 -9.36 24.15 -114.42
N VAL A 531 -9.05 22.85 -114.32
CA VAL A 531 -9.16 21.91 -115.47
C VAL A 531 -10.62 21.70 -115.87
N VAL A 532 -11.55 21.57 -114.92
CA VAL A 532 -13.00 21.48 -115.22
C VAL A 532 -13.46 22.71 -116.00
N ASN A 533 -13.09 23.91 -115.54
CA ASN A 533 -13.43 25.16 -116.23
C ASN A 533 -12.84 25.20 -117.65
N THR A 534 -11.62 24.71 -117.83
CA THR A 534 -10.95 24.65 -119.14
C THR A 534 -11.64 23.64 -120.07
N MET A 535 -12.00 22.46 -119.58
CA MET A 535 -12.71 21.45 -120.36
C MET A 535 -14.12 21.90 -120.76
N ALA A 536 -14.82 22.61 -119.87
CA ALA A 536 -16.10 23.25 -120.21
C ALA A 536 -15.95 24.28 -121.35
N ALA A 537 -14.88 25.08 -121.34
CA ALA A 537 -14.59 26.00 -122.43
C ALA A 537 -14.23 25.28 -123.75
N ILE A 538 -13.51 24.15 -123.68
CA ILE A 538 -13.17 23.33 -124.85
C ILE A 538 -14.43 22.65 -125.44
N ASP A 539 -15.37 22.18 -124.61
CA ASP A 539 -16.64 21.61 -125.06
C ASP A 539 -17.46 22.66 -125.84
N ASP A 540 -17.61 23.85 -125.26
CA ASP A 540 -18.32 24.97 -125.91
C ASP A 540 -17.65 25.37 -127.24
N SER A 541 -16.31 25.46 -127.27
CA SER A 541 -15.56 25.74 -128.50
C SER A 541 -15.75 24.64 -129.55
N SER A 542 -15.73 23.37 -129.16
CA SER A 542 -15.91 22.23 -130.07
C SER A 542 -17.31 22.21 -130.69
N ARG A 543 -18.34 22.52 -129.91
CA ARG A 543 -19.73 22.68 -130.40
C ARG A 543 -19.86 23.83 -131.40
N LYS A 544 -19.20 24.97 -131.12
CA LYS A 544 -19.15 26.11 -132.06
C LYS A 544 -18.50 25.72 -133.39
N VAL A 545 -17.39 24.99 -133.36
CA VAL A 545 -16.73 24.48 -134.57
C VAL A 545 -17.65 23.51 -135.32
N ALA A 546 -18.32 22.58 -134.63
CA ALA A 546 -19.27 21.65 -135.26
C ALA A 546 -20.38 22.38 -136.04
N ASN A 547 -20.89 23.47 -135.48
CA ASN A 547 -21.88 24.33 -136.13
C ASN A 547 -21.32 25.01 -137.38
N ILE A 548 -20.10 25.56 -137.32
CA ILE A 548 -19.43 26.19 -138.48
C ILE A 548 -19.24 25.18 -139.62
N ILE A 549 -18.80 23.95 -139.31
CA ILE A 549 -18.62 22.90 -140.31
C ILE A 549 -19.95 22.52 -140.96
N SER A 550 -21.06 22.50 -140.20
CA SER A 550 -22.38 22.28 -140.77
C SER A 550 -22.77 23.37 -141.77
N VAL A 551 -22.47 24.63 -141.47
CA VAL A 551 -22.69 25.75 -142.41
C VAL A 551 -21.82 25.61 -143.66
N ILE A 552 -20.57 25.16 -143.54
CA ILE A 552 -19.67 24.92 -144.69
C ILE A 552 -20.20 23.79 -145.58
N ASP A 553 -20.71 22.70 -145.01
CA ASP A 553 -21.35 21.60 -145.76
C ASP A 553 -22.57 22.11 -146.54
N ASP A 554 -23.41 22.95 -145.90
CA ASP A 554 -24.57 23.58 -146.54
C ASP A 554 -24.15 24.49 -147.71
N ILE A 555 -23.11 25.31 -147.54
CA ILE A 555 -22.56 26.18 -148.60
C ILE A 555 -22.01 25.33 -149.76
N ALA A 556 -21.28 24.25 -149.46
CA ALA A 556 -20.74 23.33 -150.47
C ALA A 556 -21.88 22.66 -151.26
N PHE A 557 -22.94 22.22 -150.57
CA PHE A 557 -24.13 21.66 -151.21
C PHE A 557 -24.81 22.68 -152.13
N GLN A 558 -25.04 23.90 -151.66
CA GLN A 558 -25.62 24.99 -152.47
C GLN A 558 -24.75 25.30 -153.70
N THR A 559 -23.43 25.33 -153.53
CA THR A 559 -22.46 25.57 -154.62
C THR A 559 -22.49 24.43 -155.66
N ASN A 560 -22.63 23.18 -155.22
CA ASN A 560 -22.80 22.02 -156.10
C ASN A 560 -24.11 22.11 -156.92
N ILE A 561 -25.23 22.60 -156.35
CA ILE A 561 -26.47 22.83 -157.09
C ILE A 561 -26.34 24.00 -158.08
N LEU A 562 -25.74 25.13 -157.66
CA LEU A 562 -25.49 26.29 -158.50
C LEU A 562 -24.62 25.95 -159.72
N SER A 563 -23.53 25.21 -159.48
CA SER A 563 -22.62 24.76 -160.54
C SER A 563 -23.28 23.77 -161.51
N LEU A 564 -24.12 22.85 -161.01
CA LEU A 564 -24.93 21.98 -161.87
C LEU A 564 -25.87 22.81 -162.77
N ASN A 565 -26.57 23.79 -162.22
CA ASN A 565 -27.44 24.68 -162.98
C ASN A 565 -26.63 25.45 -164.05
N ALA A 566 -25.45 25.95 -163.69
CA ALA A 566 -24.55 26.64 -164.62
C ALA A 566 -24.02 25.70 -165.73
N SER A 567 -23.66 24.45 -165.42
CA SER A 567 -23.26 23.44 -166.42
C SER A 567 -24.38 23.14 -167.42
N VAL A 568 -25.62 23.05 -166.94
CA VAL A 568 -26.81 22.83 -167.79
C VAL A 568 -27.04 24.01 -168.73
N GLU A 569 -26.99 25.24 -168.23
CA GLU A 569 -27.18 26.44 -169.04
C GLU A 569 -26.03 26.64 -170.05
N ALA A 570 -24.80 26.30 -169.66
CA ALA A 570 -23.65 26.30 -170.56
C ALA A 570 -23.76 25.24 -171.67
N ALA A 571 -24.29 24.04 -171.38
CA ALA A 571 -24.59 23.03 -172.39
C ALA A 571 -25.69 23.49 -173.37
N ARG A 572 -26.67 24.26 -172.87
CA ARG A 572 -27.76 24.84 -173.65
C ARG A 572 -27.29 25.91 -174.65
N ALA A 573 -26.21 26.62 -174.33
CA ALA A 573 -25.59 27.65 -175.18
C ALA A 573 -24.68 27.10 -176.31
N GLY A 574 -24.52 25.77 -176.43
CA GLY A 574 -23.77 25.13 -177.52
C GLY A 574 -22.27 25.47 -177.54
N GLU A 575 -21.70 25.73 -178.72
CA GLU A 575 -20.26 26.04 -178.88
C GLU A 575 -19.81 27.28 -178.09
N GLN A 576 -20.69 28.27 -177.89
CA GLN A 576 -20.37 29.50 -177.13
C GLN A 576 -20.29 29.28 -175.61
N GLY A 577 -20.91 28.20 -175.10
CA GLY A 577 -20.94 27.87 -173.67
C GLY A 577 -19.81 26.95 -173.20
N ARG A 578 -18.97 26.43 -174.11
CA ARG A 578 -17.93 25.43 -173.80
C ARG A 578 -17.00 25.85 -172.66
N GLY A 579 -16.53 27.09 -172.66
CA GLY A 579 -15.66 27.61 -171.59
C GLY A 579 -16.36 27.66 -170.23
N PHE A 580 -17.62 28.11 -170.21
CA PHE A 580 -18.45 28.15 -168.99
C PHE A 580 -18.80 26.75 -168.48
N ALA A 581 -19.03 25.79 -169.36
CA ALA A 581 -19.33 24.40 -168.98
C ALA A 581 -18.14 23.75 -168.24
N VAL A 582 -16.91 24.00 -168.70
CA VAL A 582 -15.69 23.51 -168.04
C VAL A 582 -15.53 24.14 -166.65
N VAL A 583 -15.68 25.47 -166.54
CA VAL A 583 -15.61 26.17 -165.24
C VAL A 583 -16.70 25.66 -164.29
N ALA A 584 -17.93 25.49 -164.77
CA ALA A 584 -19.03 24.97 -163.95
C ALA A 584 -18.79 23.52 -163.48
N SER A 585 -18.20 22.66 -164.33
CA SER A 585 -17.81 21.30 -163.94
C SER A 585 -16.69 21.30 -162.90
N GLU A 586 -15.72 22.21 -163.01
CA GLU A 586 -14.62 22.34 -162.03
C GLU A 586 -15.13 22.87 -160.69
N VAL A 587 -16.01 23.88 -160.69
CA VAL A 587 -16.68 24.39 -159.48
C VAL A 587 -17.51 23.29 -158.82
N ARG A 588 -18.19 22.45 -159.62
CA ARG A 588 -18.95 21.31 -159.12
C ARG A 588 -18.05 20.27 -158.44
N SER A 589 -16.95 19.91 -159.09
CA SER A 589 -15.94 19.00 -158.54
C SER A 589 -15.37 19.55 -157.22
N LEU A 590 -15.05 20.84 -157.16
CA LEU A 590 -14.58 21.51 -155.95
C LEU A 590 -15.64 21.48 -154.84
N ALA A 591 -16.90 21.77 -155.15
CA ALA A 591 -18.00 21.73 -154.20
C ALA A 591 -18.23 20.32 -153.62
N GLN A 592 -18.17 19.27 -154.46
CA GLN A 592 -18.22 17.88 -154.00
C GLN A 592 -17.04 17.52 -153.10
N ARG A 593 -15.81 17.97 -153.44
CA ARG A 593 -14.63 17.81 -152.59
C ARG A 593 -14.79 18.53 -151.25
N SER A 594 -15.35 19.74 -151.25
CA SER A 594 -15.64 20.52 -150.03
C SER A 594 -16.69 19.83 -149.14
N THR A 595 -17.75 19.26 -149.71
CA THR A 595 -18.73 18.46 -148.95
C THR A 595 -18.09 17.23 -148.31
N THR A 596 -17.26 16.48 -149.05
CA THR A 596 -16.55 15.32 -148.49
C THR A 596 -15.63 15.73 -147.35
N ALA A 597 -14.83 16.78 -147.53
CA ALA A 597 -13.95 17.31 -146.49
C ALA A 597 -14.74 17.83 -145.27
N ALA A 598 -15.87 18.53 -145.48
CA ALA A 598 -16.72 19.01 -144.40
C ALA A 598 -17.31 17.84 -143.59
N LYS A 599 -17.75 16.76 -144.24
CA LYS A 599 -18.23 15.55 -143.56
C LYS A 599 -17.14 14.85 -142.76
N GLU A 600 -15.93 14.74 -143.30
CA GLU A 600 -14.77 14.19 -142.57
C GLU A 600 -14.43 15.04 -141.33
N ILE A 601 -14.36 16.38 -141.47
CA ILE A 601 -14.12 17.27 -140.33
C ILE A 601 -15.26 17.18 -139.31
N LYS A 602 -16.52 17.11 -139.76
CA LYS A 602 -17.69 16.96 -138.86
C LYS A 602 -17.59 15.68 -138.03
N SER A 603 -17.15 14.57 -138.64
CA SER A 603 -16.91 13.32 -137.93
C SER A 603 -15.83 13.47 -136.86
N LEU A 604 -14.67 14.06 -137.20
CA LEU A 604 -13.57 14.30 -136.27
C LEU A 604 -13.94 15.23 -135.11
N ILE A 605 -14.75 16.26 -135.39
CA ILE A 605 -15.23 17.19 -134.35
C ILE A 605 -16.24 16.51 -133.44
N ASN A 606 -17.17 15.70 -133.97
CA ASN A 606 -18.08 14.92 -133.13
C ASN A 606 -17.34 13.94 -132.22
N GLU A 607 -16.31 13.28 -132.74
CA GLU A 607 -15.43 12.43 -131.93
C GLU A 607 -14.70 13.25 -130.85
N SER A 608 -14.25 14.46 -131.18
CA SER A 608 -13.62 15.37 -130.22
C SER A 608 -14.58 15.81 -129.10
N VAL A 609 -15.84 16.14 -129.44
CA VAL A 609 -16.88 16.47 -128.44
C VAL A 609 -17.11 15.30 -127.48
N ILE A 610 -17.23 14.07 -127.99
CA ILE A 610 -17.38 12.86 -127.16
C ILE A 610 -16.16 12.67 -126.25
N ASN A 611 -14.95 12.88 -126.76
CA ASN A 611 -13.72 12.76 -125.97
C ASN A 611 -13.64 13.83 -124.86
N VAL A 612 -14.09 15.06 -125.12
CA VAL A 612 -14.14 16.14 -124.11
C VAL A 612 -15.20 15.85 -123.05
N GLU A 613 -16.38 15.35 -123.43
CA GLU A 613 -17.44 14.95 -122.49
C GLU A 613 -16.95 13.83 -121.55
N ASN A 614 -16.29 12.81 -122.10
CA ASN A 614 -15.63 11.77 -121.30
C ASN A 614 -14.52 12.35 -120.40
N GLY A 615 -13.78 13.34 -120.89
CA GLY A 615 -12.78 14.10 -120.11
C GLY A 615 -13.41 14.80 -118.91
N ASN A 616 -14.50 15.53 -119.11
CA ASN A 616 -15.26 16.21 -118.05
C ASN A 616 -15.68 15.24 -116.94
N ILE A 617 -16.26 14.09 -117.29
CA ILE A 617 -16.67 13.07 -116.31
C ILE A 617 -15.47 12.58 -115.48
N ARG A 618 -14.32 12.34 -116.12
CA ARG A 618 -13.11 11.89 -115.41
C ARG A 618 -12.53 12.94 -114.48
N VAL A 619 -12.52 14.21 -114.89
CA VAL A 619 -12.00 15.32 -114.08
C VAL A 619 -12.95 15.60 -112.91
N GLU A 620 -14.27 15.56 -113.11
CA GLU A 620 -15.25 15.70 -112.02
C GLU A 620 -15.09 14.59 -110.96
N ASN A 621 -14.91 13.34 -111.40
CA ASN A 621 -14.62 12.22 -110.50
C ASN A 621 -13.27 12.37 -109.76
N ALA A 622 -12.25 12.93 -110.43
CA ALA A 622 -10.99 13.27 -109.77
C ALA A 622 -11.20 14.35 -108.69
N GLY A 623 -12.03 15.37 -108.97
CA GLY A 623 -12.39 16.41 -108.00
C GLY A 623 -13.10 15.85 -106.77
N LYS A 624 -14.09 14.97 -106.95
CA LYS A 624 -14.77 14.25 -105.85
C LYS A 624 -13.77 13.44 -105.00
N THR A 625 -12.86 12.71 -105.64
CA THR A 625 -11.82 11.93 -104.95
C THR A 625 -10.92 12.83 -104.10
N ILE A 626 -10.49 13.99 -104.61
CA ILE A 626 -9.67 14.95 -103.84
C ILE A 626 -10.47 15.50 -102.64
N GLN A 627 -11.75 15.80 -102.81
CA GLN A 627 -12.60 16.26 -101.70
C GLN A 627 -12.73 15.20 -100.59
N GLU A 628 -12.83 13.92 -100.94
CA GLU A 628 -12.79 12.82 -99.98
C GLU A 628 -11.44 12.75 -99.25
N VAL A 629 -10.32 12.92 -99.96
CA VAL A 629 -8.98 12.96 -99.35
C VAL A 629 -8.89 14.07 -98.31
N VAL A 630 -9.37 15.29 -98.62
CA VAL A 630 -9.40 16.41 -97.66
C VAL A 630 -10.20 16.04 -96.40
N ASN A 631 -11.34 15.38 -96.56
CA ASN A 631 -12.16 14.92 -95.42
C ASN A 631 -11.41 13.88 -94.56
N TYR A 632 -10.71 12.93 -95.18
CA TYR A 632 -9.90 11.94 -94.44
C TYR A 632 -8.71 12.58 -93.71
N VAL A 633 -8.06 13.57 -94.32
CA VAL A 633 -6.95 14.31 -93.72
C VAL A 633 -7.41 15.10 -92.48
N ASN A 634 -8.58 15.73 -92.54
CA ASN A 634 -9.18 16.39 -91.37
C ASN A 634 -9.47 15.39 -90.23
N ARG A 635 -9.97 14.20 -90.57
CA ARG A 635 -10.21 13.15 -89.57
C ARG A 635 -8.90 12.61 -88.97
N LEU A 636 -7.84 12.49 -89.76
CA LEU A 636 -6.50 12.13 -89.28
C LEU A 636 -5.95 13.18 -88.30
N THR A 637 -6.17 14.46 -88.58
CA THR A 637 -5.78 15.58 -87.69
C THR A 637 -6.41 15.40 -86.30
N GLN A 638 -7.72 15.09 -86.25
CA GLN A 638 -8.42 14.83 -84.99
C GLN A 638 -7.84 13.61 -84.25
N ILE A 639 -7.59 12.50 -84.95
CA ILE A 639 -7.02 11.29 -84.34
C ILE A 639 -5.64 11.58 -83.74
N MET A 640 -4.80 12.35 -84.44
CA MET A 640 -3.47 12.72 -83.91
C MET A 640 -3.58 13.60 -82.65
N ALA A 641 -4.55 14.52 -82.61
CA ALA A 641 -4.83 15.32 -81.42
C ALA A 641 -5.29 14.44 -80.23
N ASP A 642 -6.19 13.48 -80.48
CA ASP A 642 -6.67 12.55 -79.45
C ASP A 642 -5.54 11.65 -78.93
N ILE A 643 -4.64 11.16 -79.80
CA ILE A 643 -3.45 10.38 -79.40
C ILE A 643 -2.51 11.22 -78.54
N SER A 644 -2.25 12.48 -78.92
CA SER A 644 -1.38 13.37 -78.17
C SER A 644 -1.94 13.67 -76.76
N LEU A 645 -3.24 13.92 -76.66
CA LEU A 645 -3.94 14.10 -75.38
C LEU A 645 -3.83 12.83 -74.52
N ALA A 646 -4.16 11.67 -75.08
CA ALA A 646 -4.12 10.39 -74.37
C ALA A 646 -2.70 10.04 -73.89
N ALA A 647 -1.67 10.35 -74.69
CA ALA A 647 -0.27 10.17 -74.29
C ALA A 647 0.10 11.11 -73.13
N SER A 648 -0.34 12.37 -73.16
CA SER A 648 -0.12 13.30 -72.03
C SER A 648 -0.80 12.83 -70.74
N GLU A 649 -2.03 12.32 -70.83
CA GLU A 649 -2.74 11.74 -69.68
C GLU A 649 -2.04 10.47 -69.15
N GLN A 650 -1.60 9.57 -70.04
CA GLN A 650 -0.81 8.40 -69.66
C GLN A 650 0.49 8.78 -68.95
N SER A 651 1.19 9.82 -69.40
CA SER A 651 2.40 10.31 -68.73
C SER A 651 2.10 10.69 -67.27
N THR A 652 0.99 11.41 -67.05
CA THR A 652 0.58 11.82 -65.69
C THR A 652 0.21 10.61 -64.82
N HIS A 653 -0.48 9.61 -65.39
CA HIS A 653 -0.79 8.37 -64.66
C HIS A 653 0.46 7.55 -64.33
N ILE A 654 1.45 7.50 -65.23
CA ILE A 654 2.72 6.82 -64.96
C ILE A 654 3.49 7.50 -63.82
N ASP A 655 3.48 8.84 -63.76
CA ASP A 655 4.08 9.57 -62.64
C ASP A 655 3.40 9.21 -61.29
N GLN A 656 2.07 9.10 -61.27
CA GLN A 656 1.34 8.65 -60.08
C GLN A 656 1.70 7.22 -59.67
N VAL A 657 1.81 6.30 -60.63
CA VAL A 657 2.27 4.92 -60.37
C VAL A 657 3.68 4.92 -59.80
N ASN A 658 4.56 5.78 -60.30
CA ASN A 658 5.93 5.89 -59.81
C ASN A 658 5.98 6.37 -58.34
N ASP A 659 5.10 7.31 -57.95
CA ASP A 659 4.98 7.73 -56.55
C ASP A 659 4.45 6.62 -55.64
N VAL A 660 3.50 5.80 -56.12
CA VAL A 660 3.05 4.60 -55.39
C VAL A 660 4.20 3.60 -55.23
N ILE A 661 5.02 3.38 -56.26
CA ILE A 661 6.19 2.49 -56.16
C ILE A 661 7.17 2.99 -55.08
N LYS A 662 7.43 4.29 -54.97
CA LYS A 662 8.27 4.85 -53.89
C LYS A 662 7.70 4.62 -52.50
N GLN A 663 6.37 4.73 -52.35
CA GLN A 663 5.70 4.43 -51.08
C GLN A 663 5.81 2.94 -50.73
N ILE A 664 5.61 2.05 -51.69
CA ILE A 664 5.77 0.61 -51.48
C ILE A 664 7.23 0.30 -51.10
N ASP A 665 8.23 0.90 -51.75
CA ASP A 665 9.64 0.72 -51.39
C ASP A 665 9.93 1.14 -49.95
N SER A 666 9.36 2.26 -49.50
CA SER A 666 9.48 2.70 -48.10
C SER A 666 8.86 1.70 -47.12
N ILE A 667 7.68 1.13 -47.44
CA ILE A 667 7.04 0.08 -46.63
C ILE A 667 7.86 -1.21 -46.66
N THR A 668 8.43 -1.59 -47.80
CA THR A 668 9.31 -2.75 -47.95
C THR A 668 10.56 -2.61 -47.06
N GLN A 669 11.16 -1.42 -46.99
CA GLN A 669 12.27 -1.17 -46.07
C GLN A 669 11.83 -1.26 -44.60
N LEU A 670 10.67 -0.69 -44.25
CA LEU A 670 10.11 -0.79 -42.90
C LEU A 670 9.82 -2.24 -42.50
N ASN A 671 9.28 -3.05 -43.41
CA ASN A 671 9.02 -4.47 -43.18
C ASN A 671 10.31 -5.23 -42.85
N ASN A 672 11.43 -4.91 -43.52
CA ASN A 672 12.72 -5.51 -43.19
C ASN A 672 13.21 -5.13 -41.78
N ILE A 673 13.02 -3.87 -41.37
CA ILE A 673 13.35 -3.43 -40.00
C ILE A 673 12.49 -4.18 -38.98
N LEU A 674 11.17 -4.21 -39.20
CA LEU A 674 10.22 -4.91 -38.33
C LEU A 674 10.51 -6.41 -38.23
N ALA A 675 10.89 -7.05 -39.34
CA ALA A 675 11.29 -8.46 -39.35
C ALA A 675 12.51 -8.68 -38.45
N GLY A 676 13.53 -7.82 -38.56
CA GLY A 676 14.72 -7.85 -37.70
C GLY A 676 14.38 -7.66 -36.21
N GLU A 677 13.61 -6.63 -35.87
CA GLU A 677 13.18 -6.38 -34.48
C GLU A 677 12.37 -7.56 -33.91
N THR A 678 11.55 -8.21 -34.73
CA THR A 678 10.74 -9.36 -34.30
C THR A 678 11.60 -10.61 -34.11
N ILE A 679 12.62 -10.83 -34.94
CA ILE A 679 13.61 -11.90 -34.75
C ILE A 679 14.36 -11.69 -33.43
N ASP A 680 14.83 -10.46 -33.16
CA ASP A 680 15.51 -10.12 -31.92
C ASP A 680 14.63 -10.37 -30.68
N ALA A 681 13.36 -9.95 -30.75
CA ALA A 681 12.39 -10.20 -29.68
C ALA A 681 12.15 -11.71 -29.46
N ALA A 682 12.05 -12.50 -30.53
CA ALA A 682 11.91 -13.95 -30.45
C ALA A 682 13.14 -14.62 -29.83
N LEU A 683 14.36 -14.17 -30.15
CA LEU A 683 15.60 -14.65 -29.54
C LEU A 683 15.65 -14.35 -28.03
N VAL A 684 15.18 -13.18 -27.61
CA VAL A 684 15.07 -12.83 -26.19
C VAL A 684 14.10 -13.78 -25.47
N LEU A 685 12.92 -14.04 -26.06
CA LEU A 685 11.95 -14.97 -25.51
C LEU A 685 12.49 -16.41 -25.45
N GLU A 686 13.24 -16.84 -26.47
CA GLU A 686 13.91 -18.14 -26.48
C GLU A 686 14.89 -18.27 -25.31
N LYS A 687 15.76 -17.26 -25.13
CA LYS A 687 16.74 -17.21 -24.04
C LYS A 687 16.05 -17.21 -22.67
N GLN A 688 14.97 -16.45 -22.53
CA GLN A 688 14.23 -16.35 -21.27
C GLN A 688 13.48 -17.65 -20.94
N SER A 689 12.93 -18.33 -21.95
CA SER A 689 12.31 -19.65 -21.81
C SER A 689 13.34 -20.68 -21.33
N ARG A 690 14.55 -20.67 -21.91
CA ARG A 690 15.66 -21.53 -21.48
C ARG A 690 16.06 -21.26 -20.02
N ALA A 691 16.22 -19.99 -19.63
CA ALA A 691 16.54 -19.63 -18.26
C ALA A 691 15.44 -20.01 -17.25
N LEU A 692 14.17 -19.87 -17.62
CA LEU A 692 13.04 -20.33 -16.81
C LEU A 692 13.04 -21.85 -16.66
N ARG A 693 13.39 -22.58 -17.73
CA ARG A 693 13.51 -24.04 -17.68
C ARG A 693 14.62 -24.48 -16.74
N GLU A 694 15.81 -23.89 -16.84
CA GLU A 694 16.93 -24.16 -15.91
C GLU A 694 16.54 -23.90 -14.44
N MET A 695 15.72 -22.87 -14.17
CA MET A 695 15.21 -22.60 -12.82
C MET A 695 14.21 -23.65 -12.34
N ILE A 696 13.38 -24.20 -13.23
CA ILE A 696 12.41 -25.25 -12.91
C ILE A 696 13.10 -26.61 -12.73
N ASP A 697 14.14 -26.92 -13.50
CA ASP A 697 14.87 -28.19 -13.40
C ASP A 697 15.54 -28.38 -12.01
N LYS A 698 15.74 -27.29 -11.25
CA LYS A 698 16.16 -27.36 -9.84
C LYS A 698 15.13 -28.04 -8.93
N TYR A 699 13.85 -28.04 -9.29
CA TYR A 699 12.77 -28.66 -8.54
C TYR A 699 12.66 -30.15 -8.91
N SER A 700 13.28 -31.02 -8.11
CA SER A 700 13.32 -32.47 -8.34
C SER A 700 11.96 -33.15 -8.09
N GLY A 701 11.52 -33.99 -9.04
CA GLY A 701 10.24 -34.72 -9.00
C GLY A 701 9.36 -34.58 -10.24
N LEU A 702 9.81 -33.81 -11.24
CA LEU A 702 9.33 -33.89 -12.62
C LEU A 702 10.06 -35.06 -13.30
N ASP A 703 9.33 -35.89 -14.05
CA ASP A 703 9.91 -37.01 -14.78
C ASP A 703 11.02 -36.48 -15.72
N SER A 704 12.22 -37.03 -15.61
CA SER A 704 13.45 -36.62 -16.33
C SER A 704 13.41 -36.94 -17.83
N THR A 705 12.25 -37.09 -18.43
CA THR A 705 12.05 -37.40 -19.86
C THR A 705 12.08 -36.16 -20.75
N LEU A 706 12.05 -34.96 -20.16
CA LEU A 706 12.03 -33.68 -20.86
C LEU A 706 13.43 -33.08 -21.14
N GLU A 707 14.52 -33.73 -20.71
CA GLU A 707 15.91 -33.33 -21.04
C GLU A 707 16.27 -33.63 -22.51
N ALA A 708 15.61 -34.60 -23.15
CA ALA A 708 16.06 -35.13 -24.44
C ALA A 708 15.68 -34.31 -25.68
N ASP A 709 14.67 -33.43 -25.61
CA ASP A 709 14.12 -32.75 -26.81
C ASP A 709 14.75 -31.36 -27.10
N PHE A 710 15.35 -30.72 -26.09
CA PHE A 710 15.94 -29.39 -26.23
C PHE A 710 17.33 -29.41 -26.89
N ASP A 711 18.21 -30.33 -26.46
CA ASP A 711 19.56 -30.43 -27.03
C ASP A 711 19.54 -31.02 -28.43
N HIS A 712 18.58 -31.91 -28.75
CA HIS A 712 18.54 -32.54 -30.07
C HIS A 712 18.14 -31.55 -31.19
N GLN A 713 17.33 -30.52 -30.90
CA GLN A 713 16.99 -29.48 -31.88
C GLN A 713 18.03 -28.36 -31.99
N ALA A 714 18.75 -28.05 -30.91
CA ALA A 714 19.83 -27.07 -30.94
C ALA A 714 21.02 -27.55 -31.78
N ASP A 715 21.35 -28.85 -31.71
CA ASP A 715 22.50 -29.41 -32.43
C ASP A 715 22.22 -29.58 -33.94
N ILE A 716 20.98 -29.90 -34.33
CA ILE A 716 20.56 -29.98 -35.75
C ILE A 716 20.58 -28.60 -36.42
N LYS A 717 20.12 -27.53 -35.74
CA LYS A 717 20.12 -26.17 -36.33
C LYS A 717 21.49 -25.49 -36.35
N SER A 718 22.39 -25.81 -35.44
CA SER A 718 23.76 -25.28 -35.47
C SER A 718 24.56 -25.78 -36.69
N GLN A 719 24.20 -26.95 -37.24
CA GLN A 719 24.75 -27.47 -38.49
C GLN A 719 24.11 -26.84 -39.74
N GLU A 720 22.80 -26.53 -39.73
CA GLU A 720 22.14 -25.88 -40.88
C GLU A 720 22.55 -24.41 -41.06
N ILE A 721 22.72 -23.64 -39.97
CA ILE A 721 23.14 -22.23 -40.06
C ILE A 721 24.60 -22.09 -40.56
N ARG A 722 25.44 -23.13 -40.40
CA ARG A 722 26.80 -23.14 -40.99
C ARG A 722 26.82 -23.40 -42.50
N PHE A 723 25.74 -23.91 -43.08
CA PHE A 723 25.67 -24.23 -44.51
C PHE A 723 25.11 -23.10 -45.39
N GLU A 724 24.50 -22.05 -44.82
CA GLU A 724 23.95 -20.92 -45.58
C GLU A 724 24.82 -19.64 -45.60
N LEU A 725 26.03 -19.70 -45.03
CA LEU A 725 27.00 -18.59 -45.03
C LEU A 725 28.20 -18.77 -45.98
N PHE A 726 28.07 -19.58 -47.03
CA PHE A 726 29.04 -19.70 -48.13
C PHE A 726 28.43 -19.47 -49.51
#